data_AF-A0A8H6N4R2-F1
#
_entry.id   AF-A0A8H6N4R2-F1
#
_cell.length_a   1.000
_cell.length_b   1.000
_cell.length_c   1.000
_cell.angle_alpha   90.00
_cell.angle_beta   90.00
_cell.angle_gamma   90.00
#
_symmetry.space_group_name_H-M   'P 1'
#
loop_
_entity.id
_entity.type
_entity.pdbx_description
1 polymer ?
#
loop_
_entity_poly.entity_id
_entity_poly.type
_entity_poly.pdbx_seq_one_letter_code
_entity_poly.pdbx_strand_id
1 'polypeptide(L)'
;MIESESRTQIVEQPIFDESSANTYELVISKPGLANDGFYFAKTNLTSELGWDEVEIRTLSAPLTHDDLQTALGRTIEESLGLDVCGIVLRVGAGVIDYRAGDQVLAVVPGAFKTVHRVHHRLVKPAPPPNEHCQYTPSLFIAAYYALCAIGRLSRTKSVLIHAGASPHGQAAIRIATLIGAEVFATVIGDASGAQRSTLLEAHGLADDHILDADFESFVDAVLTFDKVHVLYNPTQEHVAANFKCVKASGCVVQLANKTGAAVSVPVSATSFIKLDVGLLLKEDPELVMEIYHRVDEFAFEYLRRSSSLQCRPVRTFAMSDFEGAFKQIEKDPCHGLVIMAASRELCVPVAQEIHAKPLAASIDSDGTYVLAGGLGGLGKSIATLLADSGAKKMVFLSRSGGSSSGAESFLTSLARKGVDARAIAVDIMDEQALKSLLPGLGKIAGVVQCAAVIRDALFENMTHADWTAAFGPKAVGAANLVNVFARERGRDPWFLFLSSASGVIGNRGQGNYAAANAVQDAIARSSSIANVRACSLDLGPVLEAGMLVDDEATLGKLRGAGFYGIRHQDFLEMVSRAITGEVVPGVPVSAQIVSGVGTGGLIRQNNPGDPFWSRTALYSYMNTVDVPIKIPTDDDDDASGQRGMGEDEMKKRLAACGGRDEAAGIICSGLVQLMAKAMSLLPEEIDADKAPSAYGVDSLVAVGVRN
;
A
#
# COMPACT_ATOMS: atom_id res chain seq x y z
N MET A 1 -8.77 -11.31 5.50
CA MET A 1 -8.87 -9.98 4.86
C MET A 1 -8.37 -10.11 3.43
N ILE A 2 -9.29 -10.11 2.46
CA ILE A 2 -8.96 -9.83 1.05
C ILE A 2 -9.29 -8.33 0.90
N GLU A 3 -8.38 -7.47 1.32
CA GLU A 3 -8.67 -6.03 1.45
C GLU A 3 -8.28 -5.19 0.22
N SER A 4 -7.66 -5.77 -0.81
CA SER A 4 -7.40 -5.02 -2.03
C SER A 4 -7.84 -5.77 -3.29
N GLU A 5 -8.82 -5.18 -3.99
CA GLU A 5 -9.23 -5.58 -5.34
C GLU A 5 -8.17 -5.24 -6.41
N SER A 6 -7.19 -4.41 -6.03
CA SER A 6 -6.08 -3.99 -6.86
C SER A 6 -4.73 -4.27 -6.19
N ARG A 7 -3.71 -4.53 -7.01
CA ARG A 7 -2.32 -4.59 -6.59
C ARG A 7 -1.52 -3.62 -7.45
N THR A 8 -0.67 -2.82 -6.81
CA THR A 8 0.29 -1.99 -7.53
C THR A 8 1.45 -2.85 -7.99
N GLN A 9 1.72 -2.84 -9.30
CA GLN A 9 2.93 -3.41 -9.88
C GLN A 9 3.76 -2.26 -10.47
N ILE A 10 5.08 -2.31 -10.28
CA ILE A 10 6.00 -1.41 -10.97
C ILE A 10 6.37 -2.03 -12.32
N VAL A 11 6.14 -1.30 -13.41
CA VAL A 11 6.44 -1.72 -14.78
C VAL A 11 7.26 -0.64 -15.48
N GLU A 12 8.21 -1.05 -16.32
CA GLU A 12 8.94 -0.13 -17.19
C GLU A 12 8.08 0.27 -18.38
N GLN A 13 7.89 1.58 -18.57
CA GLN A 13 7.12 2.11 -19.71
C GLN A 13 7.63 3.50 -20.11
N PRO A 14 7.37 3.95 -21.35
CA PRO A 14 7.74 5.29 -21.79
C PRO A 14 7.21 6.37 -20.84
N ILE A 15 8.07 7.33 -20.49
CA ILE A 15 7.72 8.46 -19.63
C ILE A 15 6.66 9.36 -20.28
N PHE A 16 6.65 9.42 -21.61
CA PHE A 16 5.62 10.09 -22.40
C PHE A 16 4.89 9.05 -23.25
N ASP A 17 3.77 8.55 -22.74
CA ASP A 17 2.89 7.68 -23.52
C ASP A 17 1.92 8.53 -24.35
N GLU A 18 2.18 8.73 -25.63
CA GLU A 18 1.28 9.50 -26.51
C GLU A 18 -0.05 8.76 -26.82
N SER A 19 -0.13 7.46 -26.52
CA SER A 19 -1.34 6.66 -26.72
C SER A 19 -2.34 6.77 -25.57
N SER A 20 -1.90 7.23 -24.40
CA SER A 20 -2.74 7.50 -23.24
C SER A 20 -2.65 8.97 -22.82
N ALA A 21 -3.75 9.56 -22.36
CA ALA A 21 -3.72 10.91 -21.77
C ALA A 21 -3.16 10.90 -20.33
N ASN A 22 -2.39 9.88 -19.96
CA ASN A 22 -1.92 9.70 -18.60
C ASN A 22 -0.79 10.69 -18.32
N THR A 23 -0.86 11.32 -17.16
CA THR A 23 0.25 12.07 -16.60
C THR A 23 0.78 11.34 -15.38
N TYR A 24 2.06 11.52 -15.12
CA TYR A 24 2.79 10.87 -14.04
C TYR A 24 3.55 11.88 -13.18
N GLU A 25 3.69 11.55 -11.90
CA GLU A 25 4.48 12.26 -10.89
C GLU A 25 5.38 11.27 -10.15
N LEU A 26 6.60 11.69 -9.84
CA LEU A 26 7.55 10.89 -9.08
C LEU A 26 7.04 10.69 -7.64
N VAL A 27 7.15 9.44 -7.17
CA VAL A 27 6.91 9.01 -5.80
C VAL A 27 8.19 8.41 -5.23
N ILE A 28 8.56 8.88 -4.04
CA ILE A 28 9.66 8.33 -3.25
C ILE A 28 9.06 7.36 -2.23
N SER A 29 9.16 6.06 -2.53
CA SER A 29 8.48 5.03 -1.75
C SER A 29 9.18 4.64 -0.46
N LYS A 30 10.50 4.85 -0.39
CA LYS A 30 11.34 4.60 0.77
C LYS A 30 12.52 5.58 0.77
N PRO A 31 12.93 6.09 1.94
CA PRO A 31 14.16 6.86 2.06
C PRO A 31 15.38 6.08 1.56
N GLY A 32 16.23 6.74 0.77
CA GLY A 32 17.47 6.16 0.24
C GLY A 32 17.73 6.52 -1.22
N LEU A 33 18.88 6.09 -1.75
CA LEU A 33 19.32 6.44 -3.11
C LEU A 33 19.17 5.28 -4.12
N ALA A 34 18.70 4.11 -3.68
CA ALA A 34 18.50 2.98 -4.59
C ALA A 34 17.36 3.28 -5.56
N ASN A 35 17.58 2.98 -6.85
CA ASN A 35 16.57 3.27 -7.90
C ASN A 35 15.20 2.60 -7.65
N ASP A 36 15.14 1.47 -6.92
CA ASP A 36 13.88 0.82 -6.56
C ASP A 36 13.02 1.61 -5.54
N GLY A 37 13.56 2.70 -4.99
CA GLY A 37 12.84 3.66 -4.17
C GLY A 37 12.05 4.70 -4.99
N PHE A 38 12.36 4.87 -6.27
CA PHE A 38 11.80 5.91 -7.14
C PHE A 38 10.92 5.29 -8.21
N TYR A 39 9.64 5.65 -8.23
CA TYR A 39 8.74 5.29 -9.33
C TYR A 39 7.76 6.42 -9.62
N PHE A 40 7.18 6.40 -10.80
CA PHE A 40 6.20 7.37 -11.25
C PHE A 40 4.78 6.82 -11.03
N ALA A 41 3.94 7.55 -10.32
CA ALA A 41 2.53 7.20 -10.15
C ALA A 41 1.66 8.04 -11.08
N LYS A 42 0.56 7.45 -11.56
CA LYS A 42 -0.40 8.16 -12.40
C LYS A 42 -1.05 9.29 -11.60
N THR A 43 -1.08 10.49 -12.17
CA THR A 43 -1.81 11.65 -11.68
C THR A 43 -3.02 11.92 -12.55
N ASN A 44 -4.11 12.37 -11.95
CA ASN A 44 -5.33 12.76 -12.66
C ASN A 44 -5.36 14.27 -12.78
N LEU A 45 -5.22 14.79 -14.00
CA LEU A 45 -5.48 16.19 -14.29
C LEU A 45 -6.92 16.37 -14.78
N THR A 46 -7.60 17.42 -14.33
CA THR A 46 -8.91 17.81 -14.87
C THR A 46 -8.79 18.15 -16.35
N SER A 47 -9.86 17.98 -17.12
CA SER A 47 -9.84 18.32 -18.56
C SER A 47 -9.68 19.82 -18.81
N GLU A 48 -10.30 20.64 -17.95
CA GLU A 48 -10.26 22.11 -18.01
C GLU A 48 -8.97 22.67 -17.41
N LEU A 49 -8.39 23.65 -18.11
CA LEU A 49 -7.22 24.41 -17.71
C LEU A 49 -7.68 25.76 -17.13
N GLY A 50 -7.06 26.22 -16.04
CA GLY A 50 -7.40 27.50 -15.42
C GLY A 50 -7.18 28.69 -16.35
N TRP A 51 -7.87 29.81 -16.08
CA TRP A 51 -7.85 31.01 -16.93
C TRP A 51 -6.44 31.57 -17.16
N ASP A 52 -5.61 31.60 -16.11
CA ASP A 52 -4.24 32.15 -16.12
C ASP A 52 -3.16 31.06 -16.10
N GLU A 53 -3.52 29.81 -16.38
CA GLU A 53 -2.61 28.66 -16.31
C GLU A 53 -1.91 28.37 -17.64
N VAL A 54 -0.69 27.86 -17.55
CA VAL A 54 0.07 27.28 -18.65
C VAL A 54 0.32 25.81 -18.32
N GLU A 55 -0.06 24.92 -19.24
CA GLU A 55 0.21 23.49 -19.13
C GLU A 55 1.52 23.17 -19.84
N ILE A 56 2.49 22.62 -19.11
CA ILE A 56 3.88 22.44 -19.56
C ILE A 56 4.25 20.97 -19.48
N ARG A 57 4.74 20.39 -20.57
CA ARG A 57 5.40 19.09 -20.56
C ARG A 57 6.85 19.25 -20.14
N THR A 58 7.26 18.52 -19.12
CA THR A 58 8.63 18.53 -18.63
C THR A 58 9.59 17.94 -19.65
N LEU A 59 10.69 18.63 -19.94
CA LEU A 59 11.83 18.09 -20.68
C LEU A 59 13.00 17.82 -19.74
N SER A 60 13.26 18.73 -18.79
CA SER A 60 14.32 18.56 -17.82
C SER A 60 14.05 19.32 -16.52
N ALA A 61 14.59 18.82 -15.42
CA ALA A 61 14.52 19.46 -14.10
C ALA A 61 15.90 19.37 -13.40
N PRO A 62 16.36 20.42 -12.70
CA PRO A 62 17.58 20.35 -11.93
C PRO A 62 17.37 19.64 -10.59
N LEU A 63 18.45 19.04 -10.07
CA LEU A 63 18.55 18.56 -8.70
C LEU A 63 19.61 19.36 -7.94
N THR A 64 19.32 19.60 -6.67
CA THR A 64 20.15 20.32 -5.71
C THR A 64 20.52 19.44 -4.52
N HIS A 65 21.36 19.96 -3.63
CA HIS A 65 21.71 19.27 -2.39
C HIS A 65 20.50 19.10 -1.45
N ASP A 66 19.53 20.03 -1.47
CA ASP A 66 18.32 19.91 -0.66
C ASP A 66 17.47 18.72 -1.12
N ASP A 67 17.36 18.50 -2.44
CA ASP A 67 16.67 17.34 -3.01
C ASP A 67 17.30 16.01 -2.59
N LEU A 68 18.63 15.98 -2.45
CA LEU A 68 19.34 14.81 -1.91
C LEU A 68 18.94 14.54 -0.45
N GLN A 69 18.83 15.59 0.38
CA GLN A 69 18.38 15.41 1.77
C GLN A 69 16.93 14.91 1.84
N THR A 70 16.06 15.37 0.93
CA THR A 70 14.69 14.88 0.80
C THR A 70 14.63 13.41 0.38
N ALA A 71 15.39 13.01 -0.65
CA ALA A 71 15.49 11.62 -1.08
C ALA A 71 16.00 10.67 0.03
N LEU A 72 16.92 11.15 0.87
CA LEU A 72 17.43 10.41 2.04
C LEU A 72 16.46 10.39 3.23
N GLY A 73 15.26 10.98 3.11
CA GLY A 73 14.25 11.03 4.18
C GLY A 73 14.66 11.88 5.38
N ARG A 74 15.53 12.87 5.18
CA ARG A 74 16.03 13.77 6.24
C ARG A 74 15.22 15.07 6.34
N THR A 75 14.25 15.27 5.45
CA THR A 75 13.35 16.44 5.42
C THR A 75 11.90 16.00 5.52
N ILE A 76 11.00 16.93 5.83
CA ILE A 76 9.55 16.71 5.81
C ILE A 76 8.90 16.90 4.43
N GLU A 77 9.68 17.32 3.43
CA GLU A 77 9.20 17.49 2.06
C GLU A 77 8.97 16.14 1.37
N GLU A 78 7.98 16.08 0.48
CA GLU A 78 7.64 14.86 -0.29
C GLU A 78 7.95 15.00 -1.78
N SER A 79 8.26 16.21 -2.23
CA SER A 79 8.49 16.54 -3.64
C SER A 79 9.89 17.12 -3.86
N LEU A 80 10.47 16.81 -5.03
CA LEU A 80 11.82 17.24 -5.41
C LEU A 80 11.78 18.35 -6.46
N GLY A 81 12.70 19.30 -6.37
CA GLY A 81 12.95 20.34 -7.35
C GLY A 81 11.91 21.47 -7.36
N LEU A 82 12.36 22.66 -7.77
CA LEU A 82 11.52 23.85 -7.89
C LEU A 82 11.46 24.43 -9.30
N ASP A 83 12.16 23.83 -10.26
CA ASP A 83 12.30 24.38 -11.61
C ASP A 83 12.11 23.30 -12.65
N VAL A 84 11.48 23.70 -13.76
CA VAL A 84 11.33 22.84 -14.93
C VAL A 84 11.66 23.61 -16.19
N CYS A 85 12.37 22.97 -17.11
CA CYS A 85 12.43 23.35 -18.51
C CYS A 85 11.51 22.41 -19.29
N GLY A 86 10.63 22.96 -20.12
CA GLY A 86 9.58 22.20 -20.76
C GLY A 86 9.02 22.84 -22.02
N ILE A 87 8.01 22.19 -22.60
CA ILE A 87 7.27 22.68 -23.77
C ILE A 87 5.83 22.95 -23.36
N VAL A 88 5.30 24.12 -23.73
CA VAL A 88 3.89 24.47 -23.53
C VAL A 88 3.01 23.53 -24.36
N LEU A 89 2.08 22.84 -23.71
CA LEU A 89 1.06 22.01 -24.35
C LEU A 89 -0.20 22.81 -24.65
N ARG A 90 -0.69 23.55 -23.67
CA ARG A 90 -1.92 24.34 -23.72
C ARG A 90 -1.78 25.57 -22.83
N VAL A 91 -2.56 26.60 -23.12
CA VAL A 91 -2.63 27.84 -22.34
C VAL A 91 -4.07 28.17 -21.99
N GLY A 92 -4.28 28.73 -20.82
CA GLY A 92 -5.56 29.25 -20.35
C GLY A 92 -6.03 30.42 -21.20
N ALA A 93 -7.33 30.70 -21.18
CA ALA A 93 -7.94 31.72 -22.04
C ALA A 93 -7.47 33.16 -21.75
N GLY A 94 -6.96 33.43 -20.54
CA GLY A 94 -6.37 34.70 -20.14
C GLY A 94 -4.91 34.89 -20.55
N VAL A 95 -4.24 33.82 -20.98
CA VAL A 95 -2.80 33.83 -21.26
C VAL A 95 -2.55 34.19 -22.72
N ILE A 96 -1.83 35.29 -22.95
CA ILE A 96 -1.51 35.79 -24.29
C ILE A 96 -0.02 35.71 -24.65
N ASP A 97 0.84 35.54 -23.65
CA ASP A 97 2.30 35.61 -23.80
C ASP A 97 2.92 34.32 -24.34
N TYR A 98 2.17 33.21 -24.31
CA TYR A 98 2.65 31.87 -24.65
C TYR A 98 1.70 31.15 -25.60
N ARG A 99 2.25 30.21 -26.36
CA ARG A 99 1.51 29.34 -27.29
C ARG A 99 2.01 27.91 -27.17
N ALA A 100 1.15 26.96 -27.57
CA ALA A 100 1.55 25.56 -27.65
C ALA A 100 2.79 25.38 -28.54
N GLY A 101 3.76 24.62 -28.07
CA GLY A 101 5.06 24.42 -28.71
C GLY A 101 6.18 25.34 -28.22
N ASP A 102 5.86 26.41 -27.49
CA ASP A 102 6.89 27.29 -26.91
C ASP A 102 7.70 26.54 -25.86
N GLN A 103 9.03 26.70 -25.92
CA GLN A 103 9.91 26.17 -24.89
C GLN A 103 10.07 27.19 -23.77
N VAL A 104 9.84 26.74 -22.54
CA VAL A 104 9.71 27.60 -21.37
C VAL A 104 10.46 27.05 -20.18
N LEU A 105 10.80 27.95 -19.28
CA LEU A 105 11.20 27.68 -17.91
C LEU A 105 10.03 28.01 -16.99
N ALA A 106 9.83 27.21 -15.96
CA ALA A 106 8.84 27.53 -14.94
C ALA A 106 9.35 27.20 -13.54
N VAL A 107 8.90 28.00 -12.57
CA VAL A 107 9.03 27.70 -11.15
C VAL A 107 7.81 26.90 -10.72
N VAL A 108 8.02 25.71 -10.18
CA VAL A 108 6.99 24.70 -9.88
C VAL A 108 7.16 24.15 -8.47
N PRO A 109 6.09 23.83 -7.73
CA PRO A 109 6.20 23.06 -6.50
C PRO A 109 6.36 21.56 -6.84
N GLY A 110 7.61 21.08 -6.83
CA GLY A 110 7.96 19.71 -7.19
C GLY A 110 8.08 19.54 -8.70
N ALA A 111 9.32 19.44 -9.21
CA ALA A 111 9.64 19.47 -10.64
C ALA A 111 9.46 18.14 -11.38
N PHE A 112 9.45 17.01 -10.67
CA PHE A 112 9.45 15.67 -11.26
C PHE A 112 8.04 15.15 -11.57
N LYS A 113 7.36 15.88 -12.46
CA LYS A 113 6.10 15.49 -13.08
C LYS A 113 6.26 15.53 -14.59
N THR A 114 5.52 14.70 -15.30
CA THR A 114 5.50 14.71 -16.77
C THR A 114 4.80 15.95 -17.34
N VAL A 115 3.79 16.45 -16.63
CA VAL A 115 3.03 17.64 -16.98
C VAL A 115 2.81 18.49 -15.73
N HIS A 116 3.04 19.80 -15.87
CA HIS A 116 2.78 20.82 -14.87
C HIS A 116 1.67 21.76 -15.34
N ARG A 117 0.88 22.27 -14.40
CA ARG A 117 0.00 23.42 -14.62
C ARG A 117 0.41 24.51 -13.64
N VAL A 118 0.78 25.67 -14.16
CA VAL A 118 1.28 26.78 -13.35
C VAL A 118 0.74 28.10 -13.85
N HIS A 119 0.66 29.08 -12.95
CA HIS A 119 0.30 30.45 -13.31
C HIS A 119 1.30 31.03 -14.32
N HIS A 120 0.83 31.68 -15.38
CA HIS A 120 1.68 32.15 -16.50
C HIS A 120 2.81 33.11 -16.06
N ARG A 121 2.65 33.85 -14.95
CA ARG A 121 3.70 34.71 -14.36
C ARG A 121 4.88 33.95 -13.74
N LEU A 122 4.71 32.65 -13.44
CA LEU A 122 5.79 31.76 -13.01
C LEU A 122 6.49 31.08 -14.20
N VAL A 123 6.15 31.48 -15.42
CA VAL A 123 6.72 30.94 -16.65
C VAL A 123 7.52 32.04 -17.35
N LYS A 124 8.65 31.67 -17.97
CA LYS A 124 9.44 32.52 -18.87
C LYS A 124 9.89 31.74 -20.10
N PRO A 125 10.09 32.38 -21.27
CA PRO A 125 10.67 31.71 -22.43
C PRO A 125 12.03 31.10 -22.07
N ALA A 126 12.37 29.91 -22.55
CA ALA A 126 13.70 29.34 -22.32
C ALA A 126 14.76 30.05 -23.19
N PRO A 127 15.96 30.36 -22.66
CA PRO A 127 17.03 30.96 -23.46
C PRO A 127 17.73 29.90 -24.34
N PRO A 128 18.14 30.24 -25.57
CA PRO A 128 18.88 29.32 -26.44
C PRO A 128 20.34 29.11 -25.97
N PRO A 129 20.99 27.96 -26.29
CA PRO A 129 20.48 26.85 -27.09
C PRO A 129 19.60 25.87 -26.29
N ASN A 130 18.59 25.36 -26.98
CA ASN A 130 17.33 24.82 -26.45
C ASN A 130 17.35 23.36 -25.95
N GLU A 131 18.50 22.71 -25.76
CA GLU A 131 18.48 21.28 -25.43
C GLU A 131 18.31 21.02 -23.93
N HIS A 132 19.07 21.71 -23.07
CA HIS A 132 18.98 21.57 -21.61
C HIS A 132 19.28 22.92 -20.97
N CYS A 133 18.29 23.58 -20.39
CA CYS A 133 18.51 24.91 -19.85
C CYS A 133 19.31 24.85 -18.55
N GLN A 134 20.50 25.45 -18.57
CA GLN A 134 21.43 25.53 -17.42
C GLN A 134 21.11 26.71 -16.50
N TYR A 135 20.02 27.42 -16.77
CA TYR A 135 19.51 28.51 -15.97
C TYR A 135 18.34 28.01 -15.12
N THR A 136 18.46 28.21 -13.82
CA THR A 136 17.51 27.69 -12.83
C THR A 136 16.84 28.87 -12.12
N PRO A 137 15.62 29.26 -12.52
CA PRO A 137 14.94 30.44 -12.00
C PRO A 137 14.91 30.58 -10.47
N SER A 138 14.62 29.51 -9.74
CA SER A 138 14.52 29.51 -8.27
C SER A 138 15.83 29.95 -7.61
N LEU A 139 16.99 29.54 -8.15
CA LEU A 139 18.31 29.93 -7.64
C LEU A 139 18.55 31.43 -7.81
N PHE A 140 18.13 31.99 -8.96
CA PHE A 140 18.25 33.42 -9.23
C PHE A 140 17.24 34.25 -8.44
N ILE A 141 16.03 33.73 -8.21
CA ILE A 141 15.05 34.32 -7.29
C ILE A 141 15.63 34.38 -5.88
N ALA A 142 16.22 33.27 -5.39
CA ALA A 142 16.86 33.21 -4.09
C ALA A 142 18.00 34.24 -3.97
N ALA A 143 18.90 34.26 -4.96
CA ALA A 143 20.02 35.20 -5.01
C ALA A 143 19.56 36.65 -5.08
N TYR A 144 18.60 36.98 -5.95
CA TYR A 144 18.11 38.35 -6.11
C TYR A 144 17.38 38.82 -4.85
N TYR A 145 16.52 37.99 -4.27
CA TYR A 145 15.82 38.33 -3.03
C TYR A 145 16.81 38.55 -1.88
N ALA A 146 17.80 37.65 -1.73
CA ALA A 146 18.82 37.76 -0.70
C ALA A 146 19.71 39.01 -0.87
N LEU A 147 20.24 39.24 -2.07
CA LEU A 147 21.23 40.30 -2.30
C LEU A 147 20.58 41.67 -2.49
N CYS A 148 19.47 41.75 -3.23
CA CYS A 148 18.85 43.02 -3.60
C CYS A 148 17.75 43.42 -2.60
N ALA A 149 16.76 42.55 -2.38
CA ALA A 149 15.59 42.91 -1.57
C ALA A 149 15.97 43.01 -0.07
N ILE A 150 16.70 42.02 0.45
CA ILE A 150 17.12 41.97 1.85
C ILE A 150 18.45 42.73 2.04
N GLY A 151 19.51 42.32 1.34
CA GLY A 151 20.87 42.85 1.53
C GLY A 151 21.09 44.27 1.01
N ARG A 152 20.18 44.77 0.16
CA ARG A 152 20.26 46.09 -0.49
C ARG A 152 21.65 46.31 -1.11
N LEU A 153 22.18 45.29 -1.77
CA LEU A 153 23.50 45.31 -2.40
C LEU A 153 23.55 46.40 -3.49
N SER A 154 24.71 47.02 -3.65
CA SER A 154 24.93 48.13 -4.60
C SER A 154 26.39 48.18 -5.00
N ARG A 155 26.73 48.98 -6.01
CA ARG A 155 28.12 49.15 -6.50
C ARG A 155 29.15 49.60 -5.47
N THR A 156 28.70 50.24 -4.38
CA THR A 156 29.58 50.71 -3.30
C THR A 156 29.70 49.70 -2.16
N LYS A 157 29.14 48.49 -2.31
CA LYS A 157 29.09 47.46 -1.27
C LYS A 157 29.81 46.19 -1.75
N SER A 158 30.29 45.45 -0.77
CA SER A 158 30.94 44.15 -0.92
C SER A 158 30.06 43.01 -0.40
N VAL A 159 30.17 41.83 -1.02
CA VAL A 159 29.45 40.61 -0.64
C VAL A 159 30.39 39.42 -0.52
N LEU A 160 30.17 38.57 0.50
CA LEU A 160 30.79 37.25 0.60
C LEU A 160 29.77 36.16 0.26
N ILE A 161 30.12 35.26 -0.66
CA ILE A 161 29.26 34.17 -1.14
C ILE A 161 29.91 32.83 -0.80
N HIS A 162 29.31 32.07 0.11
CA HIS A 162 29.82 30.74 0.43
C HIS A 162 29.47 29.71 -0.64
N ALA A 163 30.31 28.67 -0.74
CA ALA A 163 30.22 27.62 -1.75
C ALA A 163 29.96 28.21 -3.15
N GLY A 164 30.82 29.14 -3.57
CA GLY A 164 30.65 29.95 -4.77
C GLY A 164 30.50 29.12 -6.04
N ALA A 165 31.11 27.94 -6.09
CA ALA A 165 31.01 27.03 -7.23
C ALA A 165 29.73 26.15 -7.22
N SER A 166 28.89 26.23 -6.18
CA SER A 166 27.59 25.54 -6.13
C SER A 166 26.57 26.22 -7.06
N PRO A 167 25.43 25.58 -7.40
CA PRO A 167 24.39 26.23 -8.19
C PRO A 167 23.92 27.56 -7.59
N HIS A 168 23.68 27.57 -6.26
CA HIS A 168 23.27 28.75 -5.51
C HIS A 168 24.35 29.84 -5.51
N GLY A 169 25.60 29.45 -5.23
CA GLY A 169 26.73 30.36 -5.21
C GLY A 169 26.96 31.04 -6.56
N GLN A 170 26.92 30.27 -7.64
CA GLN A 170 27.10 30.80 -8.99
C GLN A 170 25.98 31.78 -9.37
N ALA A 171 24.72 31.48 -9.05
CA ALA A 171 23.61 32.40 -9.28
C ALA A 171 23.81 33.73 -8.50
N ALA A 172 24.22 33.64 -7.23
CA ALA A 172 24.52 34.81 -6.41
C ALA A 172 25.70 35.65 -6.94
N ILE A 173 26.78 35.01 -7.37
CA ILE A 173 27.95 35.69 -7.96
C ILE A 173 27.51 36.46 -9.20
N ARG A 174 26.71 35.83 -10.07
CA ARG A 174 26.21 36.49 -11.28
C ARG A 174 25.37 37.72 -11.00
N ILE A 175 24.43 37.65 -10.06
CA ILE A 175 23.63 38.81 -9.67
C ILE A 175 24.53 39.91 -9.09
N ALA A 176 25.46 39.57 -8.18
CA ALA A 176 26.36 40.54 -7.58
C ALA A 176 27.29 41.23 -8.60
N THR A 177 27.84 40.46 -9.55
CA THR A 177 28.67 40.99 -10.64
C THR A 177 27.87 41.91 -11.57
N LEU A 178 26.63 41.56 -11.91
CA LEU A 178 25.75 42.41 -12.74
C LEU A 178 25.41 43.74 -12.04
N ILE A 179 25.24 43.72 -10.71
CA ILE A 179 25.06 44.95 -9.92
C ILE A 179 26.33 45.81 -10.00
N GLY A 180 27.51 45.19 -10.10
CA GLY A 180 28.82 45.81 -10.03
C GLY A 180 29.31 45.96 -8.59
N ALA A 181 28.89 45.07 -7.70
CA ALA A 181 29.39 44.98 -6.33
C ALA A 181 30.76 44.29 -6.30
N GLU A 182 31.52 44.49 -5.22
CA GLU A 182 32.75 43.74 -4.97
C GLU A 182 32.39 42.35 -4.43
N VAL A 183 32.85 41.29 -5.09
CA VAL A 183 32.42 39.92 -4.82
C VAL A 183 33.58 39.09 -4.31
N PHE A 184 33.42 38.52 -3.11
CA PHE A 184 34.25 37.48 -2.55
C PHE A 184 33.46 36.17 -2.56
N ALA A 185 34.12 35.06 -2.85
CA ALA A 185 33.49 33.75 -2.86
C ALA A 185 34.35 32.72 -2.15
N THR A 186 33.72 31.75 -1.48
CA THR A 186 34.46 30.63 -0.88
C THR A 186 34.34 29.34 -1.68
N VAL A 187 35.41 28.55 -1.69
CA VAL A 187 35.43 27.15 -2.13
C VAL A 187 35.54 26.25 -0.90
N ILE A 188 35.05 25.01 -1.01
CA ILE A 188 34.91 24.10 0.14
C ILE A 188 35.16 22.64 -0.25
N GLY A 189 35.79 21.89 0.65
CA GLY A 189 36.02 20.45 0.56
C GLY A 189 37.14 20.05 -0.42
N ASP A 190 37.28 18.74 -0.60
CA ASP A 190 38.36 18.13 -1.39
C ASP A 190 38.40 18.58 -2.87
N ALA A 191 37.30 19.10 -3.40
CA ALA A 191 37.19 19.59 -4.77
C ALA A 191 37.50 21.10 -4.93
N SER A 192 38.04 21.76 -3.90
CA SER A 192 38.26 23.22 -3.88
C SER A 192 39.07 23.76 -5.07
N GLY A 193 40.04 23.00 -5.58
CA GLY A 193 40.81 23.38 -6.78
C GLY A 193 39.98 23.45 -8.06
N ALA A 194 39.08 22.49 -8.27
CA ALA A 194 38.17 22.47 -9.42
C ALA A 194 37.08 23.56 -9.30
N GLN A 195 36.60 23.79 -8.07
CA GLN A 195 35.69 24.88 -7.75
C GLN A 195 36.34 26.26 -8.03
N ARG A 196 37.58 26.47 -7.58
CA ARG A 196 38.35 27.70 -7.84
C ARG A 196 38.52 27.95 -9.34
N SER A 197 38.91 26.92 -10.09
CA SER A 197 39.05 27.01 -11.56
C SER A 197 37.73 27.45 -12.22
N THR A 198 36.60 26.93 -11.74
CA THR A 198 35.27 27.32 -12.22
C THR A 198 34.96 28.80 -11.96
N LEU A 199 35.30 29.30 -10.77
CA LEU A 199 35.09 30.70 -10.40
C LEU A 199 35.98 31.66 -11.19
N LEU A 200 37.23 31.28 -11.45
CA LEU A 200 38.16 32.04 -12.29
C LEU A 200 37.69 32.07 -13.75
N GLU A 201 37.47 30.90 -14.35
CA GLU A 201 37.25 30.77 -15.79
C GLU A 201 35.82 31.12 -16.21
N ALA A 202 34.81 30.65 -15.47
CA ALA A 202 33.43 30.88 -15.84
C ALA A 202 32.92 32.23 -15.31
N HIS A 203 33.31 32.63 -14.10
CA HIS A 203 32.78 33.83 -13.43
C HIS A 203 33.71 35.04 -13.48
N GLY A 204 34.98 34.87 -13.85
CA GLY A 204 35.93 35.97 -13.97
C GLY A 204 36.26 36.64 -12.64
N LEU A 205 36.09 35.92 -11.51
CA LEU A 205 36.52 36.42 -10.21
C LEU A 205 38.06 36.47 -10.18
N ALA A 206 38.61 37.46 -9.46
CA ALA A 206 40.04 37.52 -9.21
C ALA A 206 40.44 36.42 -8.21
N ASP A 207 41.65 35.88 -8.34
CA ASP A 207 42.10 34.75 -7.52
C ASP A 207 42.18 35.07 -6.02
N ASP A 208 42.51 36.33 -5.70
CA ASP A 208 42.54 36.89 -4.34
C ASP A 208 41.14 37.13 -3.75
N HIS A 209 40.09 37.10 -4.57
CA HIS A 209 38.69 37.13 -4.14
C HIS A 209 38.08 35.72 -3.97
N ILE A 210 38.85 34.66 -4.22
CA ILE A 210 38.41 33.28 -4.01
C ILE A 210 39.13 32.71 -2.79
N LEU A 211 38.36 32.41 -1.75
CA LEU A 211 38.85 32.04 -0.42
C LEU A 211 38.56 30.57 -0.12
N ASP A 212 39.42 29.91 0.64
CA ASP A 212 39.20 28.53 1.07
C ASP A 212 38.49 28.52 2.44
N ALA A 213 37.29 27.94 2.49
CA ALA A 213 36.43 27.97 3.68
C ALA A 213 36.87 27.01 4.81
N ASP A 214 37.59 25.94 4.48
CA ASP A 214 37.93 24.87 5.44
C ASP A 214 39.02 25.26 6.44
N PHE A 215 39.61 26.44 6.27
CA PHE A 215 40.62 27.00 7.15
C PHE A 215 40.04 28.17 7.94
N GLU A 216 40.36 28.27 9.24
CA GLU A 216 40.04 29.46 10.06
C GLU A 216 40.52 30.79 9.42
N SER A 217 41.42 30.70 8.43
CA SER A 217 41.97 31.81 7.67
C SER A 217 40.99 32.53 6.75
N PHE A 218 39.81 31.99 6.36
CA PHE A 218 38.94 32.74 5.45
C PHE A 218 38.41 34.02 6.11
N VAL A 219 38.15 33.99 7.42
CA VAL A 219 37.74 35.18 8.18
C VAL A 219 38.86 36.21 8.14
N ASP A 220 40.09 35.79 8.43
CA ASP A 220 41.26 36.68 8.40
C ASP A 220 41.50 37.24 6.99
N ALA A 221 41.34 36.41 5.96
CA ALA A 221 41.46 36.82 4.56
C ALA A 221 40.41 37.86 4.19
N VAL A 222 39.13 37.65 4.54
CA VAL A 222 38.08 38.67 4.34
C VAL A 222 38.43 39.96 5.08
N LEU A 223 38.93 39.87 6.32
CA LEU A 223 39.28 41.05 7.12
C LEU A 223 40.45 41.85 6.52
N THR A 224 41.29 41.27 5.66
CA THR A 224 42.31 42.03 4.91
C THR A 224 41.69 43.03 3.91
N PHE A 225 40.46 42.80 3.47
CA PHE A 225 39.70 43.63 2.52
C PHE A 225 38.59 44.48 3.19
N ASP A 226 38.54 44.55 4.52
CA ASP A 226 37.40 45.04 5.33
C ASP A 226 36.21 44.07 5.37
N LYS A 227 35.39 44.19 6.41
CA LYS A 227 34.17 43.39 6.57
C LYS A 227 33.20 43.62 5.41
N VAL A 228 32.52 42.57 4.96
CA VAL A 228 31.52 42.68 3.89
C VAL A 228 30.19 43.24 4.38
N HIS A 229 29.39 43.77 3.45
CA HIS A 229 28.09 44.36 3.77
C HIS A 229 26.98 43.30 3.77
N VAL A 230 27.09 42.32 2.88
CA VAL A 230 26.12 41.23 2.72
C VAL A 230 26.89 39.91 2.69
N LEU A 231 26.33 38.87 3.30
CA LEU A 231 26.83 37.51 3.19
C LEU A 231 25.71 36.58 2.77
N TYR A 232 25.95 35.80 1.72
CA TYR A 232 25.02 34.80 1.20
C TYR A 232 25.60 33.41 1.46
N ASN A 233 24.91 32.63 2.29
CA ASN A 233 25.35 31.29 2.66
C ASN A 233 24.33 30.23 2.21
N PRO A 234 24.63 29.44 1.17
CA PRO A 234 23.80 28.32 0.77
C PRO A 234 24.08 27.04 1.56
N THR A 235 25.15 26.98 2.37
CA THR A 235 25.50 25.80 3.17
C THR A 235 25.06 25.95 4.62
N GLN A 236 25.10 24.89 5.42
CA GLN A 236 24.81 24.99 6.87
C GLN A 236 26.08 25.20 7.71
N GLU A 237 27.19 25.53 7.07
CA GLU A 237 28.50 25.65 7.70
C GLU A 237 28.84 27.09 8.07
N HIS A 238 29.81 27.24 8.98
CA HIS A 238 30.39 28.51 9.40
C HIS A 238 29.42 29.59 9.92
N VAL A 239 28.18 29.24 10.31
CA VAL A 239 27.14 30.22 10.67
C VAL A 239 27.60 31.26 11.71
N ALA A 240 28.30 30.84 12.77
CA ALA A 240 28.83 31.77 13.77
C ALA A 240 30.01 32.62 13.26
N ALA A 241 30.86 32.05 12.40
CA ALA A 241 31.99 32.76 11.80
C ALA A 241 31.55 33.83 10.81
N ASN A 242 30.42 33.63 10.12
CA ASN A 242 29.83 34.60 9.19
C ASN A 242 29.62 35.99 9.83
N PHE A 243 29.26 36.04 11.12
CA PHE A 243 29.08 37.31 11.85
C PHE A 243 30.39 38.07 12.11
N LYS A 244 31.55 37.39 12.03
CA LYS A 244 32.86 38.04 12.12
C LYS A 244 33.22 38.77 10.81
N CYS A 245 32.80 38.20 9.67
CA CYS A 245 33.06 38.73 8.34
C CYS A 245 32.14 39.89 7.93
N VAL A 246 30.97 40.02 8.55
CA VAL A 246 29.95 41.01 8.15
C VAL A 246 29.99 42.25 9.04
N LYS A 247 29.79 43.44 8.45
CA LYS A 247 29.64 44.70 9.18
C LYS A 247 28.45 44.62 10.16
N ALA A 248 28.53 45.32 11.29
CA ALA A 248 27.47 45.29 12.30
C ALA A 248 26.10 45.79 11.78
N SER A 249 26.10 46.66 10.77
CA SER A 249 24.90 47.13 10.05
C SER A 249 24.56 46.31 8.79
N GLY A 250 25.29 45.24 8.56
CA GLY A 250 25.15 44.36 7.40
C GLY A 250 24.10 43.27 7.61
N CYS A 251 24.11 42.32 6.68
CA CYS A 251 23.11 41.27 6.60
C CYS A 251 23.74 39.92 6.26
N VAL A 252 23.34 38.88 7.00
CA VAL A 252 23.61 37.47 6.70
C VAL A 252 22.30 36.84 6.20
N VAL A 253 22.31 36.36 4.96
CA VAL A 253 21.22 35.56 4.39
C VAL A 253 21.67 34.12 4.29
N GLN A 254 20.97 33.26 5.00
CA GLN A 254 21.24 31.83 5.13
C GLN A 254 20.12 31.05 4.43
N LEU A 255 20.45 30.15 3.51
CA LEU A 255 19.43 29.24 2.98
C LEU A 255 18.96 28.30 4.10
N ALA A 256 17.65 28.12 4.18
CA ALA A 256 17.01 27.37 5.25
C ALA A 256 17.43 25.90 5.24
N ASN A 257 17.64 25.35 6.44
CA ASN A 257 17.86 23.92 6.60
C ASN A 257 16.52 23.20 6.75
N LYS A 258 16.17 22.36 5.78
CA LYS A 258 14.93 21.56 5.81
C LYS A 258 15.00 20.32 6.71
N THR A 259 16.15 20.03 7.34
CA THR A 259 16.30 18.91 8.28
C THR A 259 15.87 19.22 9.71
N GLY A 260 15.50 20.48 10.00
CA GLY A 260 15.04 20.90 11.33
C GLY A 260 16.15 21.12 12.36
N ALA A 261 17.43 21.07 11.96
CA ALA A 261 18.53 21.33 12.87
C ALA A 261 18.50 22.78 13.42
N ALA A 262 18.64 22.91 14.74
CA ALA A 262 18.74 24.21 15.39
C ALA A 262 20.04 24.91 14.98
N VAL A 263 19.94 26.20 14.65
CA VAL A 263 21.08 27.03 14.28
C VAL A 263 21.35 28.01 15.40
N SER A 264 22.55 27.93 15.98
CA SER A 264 22.99 28.90 16.99
C SER A 264 23.47 30.17 16.29
N VAL A 265 22.79 31.29 16.59
CA VAL A 265 23.10 32.60 16.02
C VAL A 265 23.68 33.49 17.13
N PRO A 266 24.88 34.07 16.96
CA PRO A 266 25.43 35.01 17.92
C PRO A 266 24.54 36.25 18.11
N VAL A 267 24.46 36.76 19.33
CA VAL A 267 23.81 38.04 19.61
C VAL A 267 24.60 39.17 18.93
N SER A 268 23.99 39.83 17.95
CA SER A 268 24.62 40.88 17.15
C SER A 268 23.58 41.88 16.64
N ALA A 269 24.01 43.09 16.27
CA ALA A 269 23.17 44.06 15.55
C ALA A 269 22.99 43.68 14.06
N THR A 270 23.74 42.69 13.58
CA THR A 270 23.69 42.21 12.20
C THR A 270 22.35 41.54 11.92
N SER A 271 21.72 41.87 10.79
CA SER A 271 20.48 41.20 10.39
C SER A 271 20.76 39.76 9.96
N PHE A 272 19.95 38.81 10.41
CA PHE A 272 20.05 37.40 10.03
C PHE A 272 18.71 36.91 9.47
N ILE A 273 18.71 36.43 8.23
CA ILE A 273 17.51 35.94 7.55
C ILE A 273 17.74 34.50 7.13
N LYS A 274 16.77 33.63 7.41
CA LYS A 274 16.67 32.30 6.79
C LYS A 274 15.75 32.38 5.58
N LEU A 275 16.21 31.89 4.43
CA LEU A 275 15.50 31.96 3.17
C LEU A 275 15.13 30.56 2.67
N ASP A 276 13.85 30.33 2.38
CA ASP A 276 13.33 29.13 1.72
C ASP A 276 12.41 29.58 0.58
N VAL A 277 12.85 29.41 -0.67
CA VAL A 277 12.06 29.81 -1.84
C VAL A 277 10.87 28.88 -2.05
N GLY A 278 10.98 27.60 -1.69
CA GLY A 278 9.86 26.66 -1.80
C GLY A 278 8.74 27.02 -0.84
N LEU A 279 9.08 27.40 0.39
CA LEU A 279 8.11 27.91 1.36
C LEU A 279 7.48 29.24 0.91
N LEU A 280 8.30 30.18 0.43
CA LEU A 280 7.80 31.45 -0.12
C LEU A 280 6.84 31.24 -1.30
N LEU A 281 7.14 30.29 -2.20
CA LEU A 281 6.26 29.95 -3.31
C LEU A 281 4.90 29.44 -2.83
N LYS A 282 4.86 28.74 -1.69
CA LYS A 282 3.64 28.19 -1.11
C LYS A 282 2.83 29.23 -0.33
N GLU A 283 3.49 30.08 0.45
CA GLU A 283 2.84 31.02 1.38
C GLU A 283 2.59 32.40 0.76
N ASP A 284 3.46 32.86 -0.15
CA ASP A 284 3.38 34.16 -0.83
C ASP A 284 3.82 34.05 -2.31
N PRO A 285 3.02 33.36 -3.15
CA PRO A 285 3.35 33.19 -4.56
C PRO A 285 3.40 34.51 -5.33
N GLU A 286 2.66 35.53 -4.91
CA GLU A 286 2.67 36.86 -5.56
C GLU A 286 4.02 37.55 -5.42
N LEU A 287 4.64 37.49 -4.24
CA LEU A 287 5.99 37.98 -4.03
C LEU A 287 6.99 37.24 -4.92
N VAL A 288 6.88 35.91 -5.04
CA VAL A 288 7.76 35.12 -5.92
C VAL A 288 7.58 35.52 -7.38
N MET A 289 6.34 35.73 -7.84
CA MET A 289 6.06 36.22 -9.20
C MET A 289 6.64 37.63 -9.43
N GLU A 290 6.55 38.53 -8.45
CA GLU A 290 7.14 39.87 -8.55
C GLU A 290 8.68 39.79 -8.63
N ILE A 291 9.31 39.00 -7.75
CA ILE A 291 10.76 38.82 -7.77
C ILE A 291 11.19 38.18 -9.09
N TYR A 292 10.48 37.16 -9.56
CA TYR A 292 10.83 36.49 -10.80
C TYR A 292 10.73 37.45 -12.00
N HIS A 293 9.72 38.32 -12.02
CA HIS A 293 9.64 39.38 -13.02
C HIS A 293 10.82 40.35 -12.95
N ARG A 294 11.25 40.76 -11.75
CA ARG A 294 12.44 41.62 -11.60
C ARG A 294 13.72 40.92 -12.02
N VAL A 295 13.87 39.63 -11.70
CA VAL A 295 14.99 38.80 -12.16
C VAL A 295 14.99 38.71 -13.69
N ASP A 296 13.81 38.57 -14.30
CA ASP A 296 13.64 38.55 -15.75
C ASP A 296 14.11 39.86 -16.40
N GLU A 297 13.65 41.00 -15.88
CA GLU A 297 14.12 42.31 -16.36
C GLU A 297 15.62 42.53 -16.12
N PHE A 298 16.14 42.11 -14.97
CA PHE A 298 17.51 42.39 -14.54
C PHE A 298 18.56 41.49 -15.22
N ALA A 299 18.28 40.19 -15.33
CA ALA A 299 19.24 39.17 -15.72
C ALA A 299 18.86 38.46 -17.03
N PHE A 300 17.58 38.34 -17.36
CA PHE A 300 17.15 37.50 -18.48
C PHE A 300 17.34 38.19 -19.85
N GLU A 301 17.32 39.52 -19.89
CA GLU A 301 17.77 40.26 -21.08
C GLU A 301 19.26 39.99 -21.38
N TYR A 302 20.10 39.85 -20.35
CA TYR A 302 21.52 39.49 -20.51
C TYR A 302 21.68 38.05 -21.01
N LEU A 303 20.86 37.10 -20.55
CA LEU A 303 20.84 35.70 -21.03
C LEU A 303 20.55 35.60 -22.52
N ARG A 304 19.61 36.41 -23.04
CA ARG A 304 19.32 36.44 -24.48
C ARG A 304 20.51 36.92 -25.32
N ARG A 305 21.42 37.70 -24.73
CA ARG A 305 22.58 38.28 -25.42
C ARG A 305 23.89 37.54 -25.13
N SER A 306 23.96 36.75 -24.05
CA SER A 306 25.18 36.12 -23.55
C SER A 306 24.88 34.83 -22.79
N SER A 307 25.67 33.78 -23.02
CA SER A 307 25.62 32.53 -22.25
C SER A 307 26.21 32.66 -20.83
N SER A 308 26.57 33.88 -20.40
CA SER A 308 27.29 34.08 -19.15
C SER A 308 26.50 33.65 -17.92
N LEU A 309 25.17 33.68 -17.89
CA LEU A 309 24.41 33.36 -16.67
C LEU A 309 24.14 31.86 -16.46
N GLN A 310 24.74 30.98 -17.27
CA GLN A 310 24.64 29.53 -17.10
C GLN A 310 25.52 29.03 -15.95
N CYS A 311 25.00 28.09 -15.15
CA CYS A 311 25.78 27.40 -14.12
C CYS A 311 26.77 26.41 -14.77
N ARG A 312 27.98 26.25 -14.20
CA ARG A 312 29.01 25.33 -14.72
C ARG A 312 29.77 24.59 -13.60
N PRO A 313 30.22 23.34 -13.81
CA PRO A 313 29.85 22.45 -14.90
C PRO A 313 28.39 22.00 -14.80
N VAL A 314 27.85 21.44 -15.88
CA VAL A 314 26.53 20.81 -15.87
C VAL A 314 26.69 19.32 -16.13
N ARG A 315 26.08 18.50 -15.28
CA ARG A 315 26.06 17.04 -15.39
C ARG A 315 24.63 16.61 -15.65
N THR A 316 24.40 15.91 -16.76
CA THR A 316 23.06 15.51 -17.19
C THR A 316 22.88 14.01 -16.99
N PHE A 317 21.76 13.61 -16.40
CA PHE A 317 21.34 12.23 -16.19
C PHE A 317 19.96 12.01 -16.82
N ALA A 318 19.65 10.77 -17.17
CA ALA A 318 18.30 10.42 -17.61
C ALA A 318 17.32 10.52 -16.44
N MET A 319 16.06 10.90 -16.69
CA MET A 319 15.00 10.96 -15.66
C MET A 319 14.63 9.59 -15.06
N SER A 320 15.31 8.51 -15.47
CA SER A 320 15.25 7.17 -14.87
C SER A 320 16.43 6.87 -13.92
N ASP A 321 17.48 7.69 -13.89
CA ASP A 321 18.74 7.43 -13.15
C ASP A 321 18.93 8.40 -11.97
N PHE A 322 17.99 8.37 -11.03
CA PHE A 322 18.07 9.17 -9.80
C PHE A 322 19.26 8.75 -8.93
N GLU A 323 19.56 7.45 -8.85
CA GLU A 323 20.69 6.93 -8.10
C GLU A 323 22.02 7.52 -8.58
N GLY A 324 22.27 7.53 -9.90
CA GLY A 324 23.47 8.13 -10.48
C GLY A 324 23.56 9.63 -10.22
N ALA A 325 22.45 10.35 -10.40
CA ALA A 325 22.38 11.79 -10.18
C ALA A 325 22.65 12.16 -8.71
N PHE A 326 22.02 11.47 -7.76
CA PHE A 326 22.21 11.75 -6.34
C PHE A 326 23.60 11.35 -5.83
N LYS A 327 24.18 10.25 -6.30
CA LYS A 327 25.58 9.90 -6.00
C LYS A 327 26.55 10.98 -6.50
N GLN A 328 26.25 11.60 -7.63
CA GLN A 328 27.05 12.71 -8.14
C GLN A 328 26.93 13.97 -7.27
N ILE A 329 25.74 14.26 -6.74
CA ILE A 329 25.54 15.36 -5.78
C ILE A 329 26.24 15.06 -4.45
N GLU A 330 26.16 13.82 -3.96
CA GLU A 330 26.83 13.40 -2.72
C GLU A 330 28.35 13.50 -2.84
N LYS A 331 28.91 13.12 -4.00
CA LYS A 331 30.34 13.21 -4.27
C LYS A 331 30.84 14.66 -4.30
N ASP A 332 30.03 15.58 -4.80
CA ASP A 332 30.46 16.95 -5.11
C ASP A 332 29.33 17.97 -4.93
N PRO A 333 28.88 18.19 -3.68
CA PRO A 333 27.64 18.91 -3.37
C PRO A 333 27.70 20.41 -3.68
N CYS A 334 28.91 20.96 -3.76
CA CYS A 334 29.17 22.39 -3.91
C CYS A 334 29.79 22.75 -5.27
N HIS A 335 29.67 21.89 -6.30
CA HIS A 335 30.25 22.18 -7.62
C HIS A 335 29.32 21.83 -8.79
N GLY A 336 28.89 22.89 -9.48
CA GLY A 336 28.10 22.77 -10.71
C GLY A 336 26.66 22.33 -10.46
N LEU A 337 25.94 22.05 -11.56
CA LEU A 337 24.51 21.73 -11.57
C LEU A 337 24.28 20.31 -12.08
N VAL A 338 23.35 19.59 -11.45
CA VAL A 338 22.85 18.30 -11.94
C VAL A 338 21.49 18.50 -12.57
N ILE A 339 21.30 17.99 -13.78
CA ILE A 339 20.03 18.07 -14.54
C ILE A 339 19.56 16.66 -14.86
N MET A 340 18.27 16.41 -14.59
CA MET A 340 17.56 15.22 -15.02
C MET A 340 16.80 15.52 -16.30
N ALA A 341 17.06 14.77 -17.38
CA ALA A 341 16.48 14.98 -18.69
C ALA A 341 15.58 13.80 -19.10
N ALA A 342 14.42 14.11 -19.66
CA ALA A 342 13.47 13.17 -20.23
C ALA A 342 13.54 13.22 -21.76
N SER A 343 13.54 12.05 -22.40
CA SER A 343 13.40 11.91 -23.85
C SER A 343 12.14 11.11 -24.18
N ARG A 344 11.66 11.17 -25.42
CA ARG A 344 10.45 10.44 -25.86
C ARG A 344 10.57 8.93 -25.70
N GLU A 345 11.77 8.39 -25.85
CA GLU A 345 12.04 6.95 -25.80
C GLU A 345 12.43 6.47 -24.39
N LEU A 346 12.59 7.41 -23.44
CA LEU A 346 12.99 7.07 -22.08
C LEU A 346 11.88 6.28 -21.38
N CYS A 347 12.21 5.08 -20.90
CA CYS A 347 11.35 4.35 -19.98
C CYS A 347 11.65 4.74 -18.54
N VAL A 348 10.60 4.76 -17.72
CA VAL A 348 10.69 4.93 -16.27
C VAL A 348 9.86 3.85 -15.57
N PRO A 349 10.22 3.50 -14.33
CA PRO A 349 9.39 2.64 -13.49
C PRO A 349 8.08 3.36 -13.15
N VAL A 350 6.95 2.79 -13.56
CA VAL A 350 5.61 3.32 -13.31
C VAL A 350 4.79 2.37 -12.47
N ALA A 351 4.13 2.93 -11.45
CA ALA A 351 3.13 2.22 -10.65
C ALA A 351 1.83 2.06 -11.46
N GLN A 352 1.52 0.80 -11.79
CA GLN A 352 0.27 0.41 -12.43
C GLN A 352 -0.62 -0.33 -11.43
N GLU A 353 -1.86 0.14 -11.27
CA GLU A 353 -2.89 -0.64 -10.59
C GLU A 353 -3.33 -1.79 -11.49
N ILE A 354 -3.16 -3.01 -11.00
CA ILE A 354 -3.68 -4.21 -11.63
C ILE A 354 -4.90 -4.61 -10.82
N HIS A 355 -6.03 -4.80 -11.49
CA HIS A 355 -7.26 -5.26 -10.85
C HIS A 355 -7.41 -6.76 -11.02
N ALA A 356 -7.95 -7.41 -9.98
CA ALA A 356 -8.17 -8.83 -10.05
C ALA A 356 -9.26 -9.15 -11.09
N LYS A 357 -9.16 -10.33 -11.71
CA LYS A 357 -10.08 -10.71 -12.79
C LYS A 357 -11.54 -10.66 -12.30
N PRO A 358 -12.45 -9.92 -12.97
CA PRO A 358 -13.85 -9.89 -12.58
C PRO A 358 -14.49 -11.26 -12.82
N LEU A 359 -15.44 -11.66 -11.96
CA LEU A 359 -16.11 -12.97 -12.05
C LEU A 359 -16.73 -13.18 -13.43
N ALA A 360 -17.37 -12.15 -14.00
CA ALA A 360 -17.98 -12.19 -15.33
C ALA A 360 -17.02 -12.65 -16.44
N ALA A 361 -15.72 -12.31 -16.34
CA ALA A 361 -14.70 -12.76 -17.31
C ALA A 361 -14.33 -14.25 -17.17
N SER A 362 -14.86 -14.94 -16.15
CA SER A 362 -14.71 -16.39 -15.93
C SER A 362 -16.05 -17.14 -16.06
N ILE A 363 -17.12 -16.44 -16.45
CA ILE A 363 -18.44 -17.01 -16.73
C ILE A 363 -18.63 -17.18 -18.24
N ASP A 364 -19.01 -18.39 -18.65
CA ASP A 364 -19.35 -18.73 -20.02
C ASP A 364 -20.87 -18.72 -20.16
N SER A 365 -21.40 -17.78 -20.92
CA SER A 365 -22.84 -17.65 -21.15
C SER A 365 -23.45 -18.82 -21.91
N ASP A 366 -22.65 -19.57 -22.68
CA ASP A 366 -23.13 -20.75 -23.42
C ASP A 366 -23.09 -22.03 -22.60
N GLY A 367 -22.32 -22.01 -21.50
CA GLY A 367 -22.09 -23.12 -20.59
C GLY A 367 -23.22 -23.36 -19.58
N THR A 368 -23.32 -24.61 -19.16
CA THR A 368 -24.23 -25.09 -18.11
C THR A 368 -23.49 -25.19 -16.79
N TYR A 369 -24.09 -24.63 -15.73
CA TYR A 369 -23.59 -24.71 -14.36
C TYR A 369 -24.40 -25.74 -13.57
N VAL A 370 -23.72 -26.74 -13.02
CA VAL A 370 -24.36 -27.84 -12.28
C VAL A 370 -24.19 -27.62 -10.78
N LEU A 371 -25.29 -27.52 -10.03
CA LEU A 371 -25.26 -27.31 -8.58
C LEU A 371 -25.91 -28.51 -7.87
N ALA A 372 -25.08 -29.43 -7.37
CA ALA A 372 -25.53 -30.58 -6.60
C ALA A 372 -25.89 -30.17 -5.17
N GLY A 373 -27.14 -30.36 -4.77
CA GLY A 373 -27.68 -29.82 -3.51
C GLY A 373 -27.84 -28.29 -3.53
N GLY A 374 -27.83 -27.66 -4.71
CA GLY A 374 -27.79 -26.20 -4.87
C GLY A 374 -29.05 -25.43 -4.47
N LEU A 375 -30.14 -26.13 -4.11
CA LEU A 375 -31.40 -25.49 -3.69
C LEU A 375 -31.43 -25.10 -2.20
N GLY A 376 -30.37 -25.38 -1.45
CA GLY A 376 -30.16 -24.84 -0.09
C GLY A 376 -29.70 -23.38 -0.09
N GLY A 377 -29.67 -22.72 1.08
CA GLY A 377 -29.38 -21.28 1.20
C GLY A 377 -28.06 -20.82 0.55
N LEU A 378 -26.96 -21.53 0.80
CA LEU A 378 -25.66 -21.21 0.18
C LEU A 378 -25.67 -21.47 -1.33
N GLY A 379 -26.26 -22.59 -1.77
CA GLY A 379 -26.37 -22.91 -3.20
C GLY A 379 -27.21 -21.88 -3.97
N LYS A 380 -28.31 -21.39 -3.39
CA LYS A 380 -29.13 -20.30 -3.96
C LYS A 380 -28.35 -19.00 -4.08
N SER A 381 -27.51 -18.70 -3.08
CA SER A 381 -26.65 -17.51 -3.09
C SER A 381 -25.61 -17.60 -4.22
N ILE A 382 -24.94 -18.75 -4.38
CA ILE A 382 -23.99 -18.99 -5.48
C ILE A 382 -24.69 -18.90 -6.83
N ALA A 383 -25.85 -19.54 -7.00
CA ALA A 383 -26.62 -19.47 -8.25
C ALA A 383 -27.00 -18.03 -8.61
N THR A 384 -27.37 -17.22 -7.62
CA THR A 384 -27.68 -15.80 -7.85
C THR A 384 -26.44 -15.02 -8.31
N LEU A 385 -25.30 -15.21 -7.65
CA LEU A 385 -24.01 -14.61 -8.02
C LEU A 385 -23.60 -14.97 -9.46
N LEU A 386 -23.73 -16.26 -9.83
CA LEU A 386 -23.44 -16.74 -11.18
C LEU A 386 -24.37 -16.11 -12.23
N ALA A 387 -25.67 -16.01 -11.93
CA ALA A 387 -26.66 -15.40 -12.82
C ALA A 387 -26.36 -13.91 -13.06
N ASP A 388 -26.05 -13.18 -11.99
CA ASP A 388 -25.68 -11.76 -12.04
C ASP A 388 -24.35 -11.53 -12.78
N SER A 389 -23.48 -12.53 -12.79
CA SER A 389 -22.21 -12.54 -13.52
C SER A 389 -22.31 -13.05 -14.97
N GLY A 390 -23.51 -13.36 -15.46
CA GLY A 390 -23.78 -13.66 -16.87
C GLY A 390 -24.12 -15.11 -17.21
N ALA A 391 -24.21 -16.02 -16.23
CA ALA A 391 -24.56 -17.42 -16.48
C ALA A 391 -26.00 -17.55 -16.99
N LYS A 392 -26.24 -18.36 -18.02
CA LYS A 392 -27.58 -18.49 -18.65
C LYS A 392 -28.24 -19.85 -18.49
N LYS A 393 -27.50 -20.89 -18.10
CA LYS A 393 -28.04 -22.25 -17.93
C LYS A 393 -27.59 -22.84 -16.61
N MET A 394 -28.54 -23.29 -15.79
CA MET A 394 -28.26 -23.90 -14.49
C MET A 394 -29.06 -25.17 -14.28
N VAL A 395 -28.42 -26.19 -13.75
CA VAL A 395 -29.06 -27.46 -13.41
C VAL A 395 -28.80 -27.80 -11.94
N PHE A 396 -29.88 -27.92 -11.19
CA PHE A 396 -29.86 -28.25 -9.77
C PHE A 396 -30.12 -29.74 -9.59
N LEU A 397 -29.16 -30.46 -9.01
CA LEU A 397 -29.28 -31.90 -8.78
C LEU A 397 -29.65 -32.16 -7.33
N SER A 398 -30.71 -32.93 -7.09
CA SER A 398 -31.05 -33.40 -5.74
C SER A 398 -31.91 -34.67 -5.81
N ARG A 399 -31.96 -35.46 -4.73
CA ARG A 399 -32.80 -36.66 -4.67
C ARG A 399 -34.30 -36.36 -4.83
N SER A 400 -34.74 -35.16 -4.43
CA SER A 400 -36.15 -34.74 -4.47
C SER A 400 -36.55 -33.96 -5.71
N GLY A 401 -35.61 -33.65 -6.62
CA GLY A 401 -35.90 -32.97 -7.89
C GLY A 401 -36.56 -31.59 -7.76
N GLY A 402 -36.36 -30.88 -6.64
CA GLY A 402 -36.97 -29.57 -6.42
C GLY A 402 -38.40 -29.59 -5.88
N SER A 403 -38.86 -30.74 -5.36
CA SER A 403 -40.21 -30.88 -4.76
C SER A 403 -40.39 -30.19 -3.39
N SER A 404 -39.39 -29.45 -2.91
CA SER A 404 -39.42 -28.74 -1.62
C SER A 404 -40.11 -27.38 -1.72
N SER A 405 -40.78 -26.94 -0.66
CA SER A 405 -41.34 -25.58 -0.56
C SER A 405 -40.26 -24.52 -0.83
N GLY A 406 -40.52 -23.61 -1.77
CA GLY A 406 -39.60 -22.52 -2.14
C GLY A 406 -38.49 -22.86 -3.14
N ALA A 407 -38.49 -24.05 -3.75
CA ALA A 407 -37.63 -24.34 -4.90
C ALA A 407 -38.17 -23.73 -6.20
N GLU A 408 -39.47 -23.90 -6.48
CA GLU A 408 -40.14 -23.36 -7.66
C GLU A 408 -40.08 -21.82 -7.74
N SER A 409 -40.27 -21.14 -6.60
CA SER A 409 -40.18 -19.68 -6.53
C SER A 409 -38.76 -19.17 -6.86
N PHE A 410 -37.72 -19.91 -6.45
CA PHE A 410 -36.33 -19.58 -6.74
C PHE A 410 -35.96 -19.86 -8.21
N LEU A 411 -36.40 -20.98 -8.78
CA LEU A 411 -36.21 -21.25 -10.21
C LEU A 411 -36.91 -20.16 -11.06
N THR A 412 -38.09 -19.72 -10.63
CA THR A 412 -38.82 -18.61 -11.27
C THR A 412 -38.06 -17.29 -11.16
N SER A 413 -37.40 -17.00 -10.04
CA SER A 413 -36.61 -15.77 -9.90
C SER A 413 -35.38 -15.77 -10.82
N LEU A 414 -34.73 -16.93 -11.00
CA LEU A 414 -33.65 -17.11 -11.98
C LEU A 414 -34.16 -16.97 -13.42
N ALA A 415 -35.32 -17.54 -13.74
CA ALA A 415 -35.94 -17.39 -15.05
C ALA A 415 -36.22 -15.92 -15.40
N ARG A 416 -36.67 -15.10 -14.42
CA ARG A 416 -36.83 -13.64 -14.61
C ARG A 416 -35.52 -12.91 -14.89
N LYS A 417 -34.38 -13.44 -14.44
CA LYS A 417 -33.03 -12.95 -14.78
C LYS A 417 -32.52 -13.48 -16.13
N GLY A 418 -33.36 -14.22 -16.87
CA GLY A 418 -33.02 -14.79 -18.18
C GLY A 418 -32.16 -16.05 -18.09
N VAL A 419 -32.24 -16.80 -16.99
CA VAL A 419 -31.53 -18.07 -16.79
C VAL A 419 -32.47 -19.25 -17.00
N ASP A 420 -32.11 -20.18 -17.88
CA ASP A 420 -32.76 -21.50 -17.99
C ASP A 420 -32.31 -22.37 -16.81
N ALA A 421 -33.15 -22.42 -15.76
CA ALA A 421 -32.87 -23.11 -14.52
C ALA A 421 -33.79 -24.34 -14.35
N ARG A 422 -33.20 -25.53 -14.18
CA ARG A 422 -33.94 -26.80 -14.05
C ARG A 422 -33.52 -27.57 -12.80
N ALA A 423 -34.48 -28.19 -12.12
CA ALA A 423 -34.20 -29.15 -11.06
C ALA A 423 -34.38 -30.58 -11.58
N ILE A 424 -33.42 -31.46 -11.32
CA ILE A 424 -33.44 -32.86 -11.77
C ILE A 424 -33.30 -33.78 -10.55
N ALA A 425 -34.21 -34.75 -10.47
CA ALA A 425 -34.16 -35.79 -9.45
C ALA A 425 -33.03 -36.78 -9.76
N VAL A 426 -31.92 -36.71 -9.01
CA VAL A 426 -30.80 -37.65 -9.13
C VAL A 426 -30.04 -37.73 -7.81
N ASP A 427 -29.56 -38.93 -7.48
CA ASP A 427 -28.58 -39.12 -6.41
C ASP A 427 -27.17 -39.01 -7.00
N ILE A 428 -26.38 -38.06 -6.50
CA ILE A 428 -25.00 -37.85 -6.96
C ILE A 428 -24.06 -39.00 -6.57
N MET A 429 -24.47 -39.86 -5.64
CA MET A 429 -23.74 -41.09 -5.31
C MET A 429 -23.89 -42.17 -6.39
N ASP A 430 -24.88 -42.06 -7.27
CA ASP A 430 -25.06 -42.95 -8.42
C ASP A 430 -24.38 -42.36 -9.67
N GLU A 431 -23.17 -42.84 -9.95
CA GLU A 431 -22.37 -42.41 -11.09
C GLU A 431 -23.06 -42.68 -12.44
N GLN A 432 -23.82 -43.78 -12.56
CA GLN A 432 -24.50 -44.12 -13.81
C GLN A 432 -25.70 -43.22 -14.06
N ALA A 433 -26.46 -42.89 -13.00
CA ALA A 433 -27.51 -41.91 -13.08
C ALA A 433 -26.97 -40.54 -13.51
N LEU A 434 -25.83 -40.10 -12.96
CA LEU A 434 -25.15 -38.86 -13.40
C LEU A 434 -24.73 -38.91 -14.87
N LYS A 435 -24.13 -40.01 -15.33
CA LYS A 435 -23.75 -40.21 -16.74
C LYS A 435 -24.93 -40.12 -17.69
N SER A 436 -26.10 -40.62 -17.27
CA SER A 436 -27.32 -40.56 -18.08
C SER A 436 -27.82 -39.12 -18.36
N LEU A 437 -27.40 -38.14 -17.56
CA LEU A 437 -27.77 -36.73 -17.74
C LEU A 437 -26.96 -36.02 -18.82
N LEU A 438 -25.73 -36.49 -19.11
CA LEU A 438 -24.78 -35.81 -20.00
C LEU A 438 -25.37 -35.35 -21.36
N PRO A 439 -26.16 -36.17 -22.08
CA PRO A 439 -26.69 -35.77 -23.39
C PRO A 439 -27.60 -34.53 -23.34
N GLY A 440 -28.25 -34.27 -22.19
CA GLY A 440 -29.20 -33.17 -22.02
C GLY A 440 -28.61 -31.89 -21.42
N LEU A 441 -27.35 -31.90 -20.98
CA LEU A 441 -26.73 -30.78 -20.26
C LEU A 441 -25.89 -29.86 -21.14
N GLY A 442 -25.48 -30.30 -22.33
CA GLY A 442 -24.59 -29.53 -23.20
C GLY A 442 -23.20 -29.32 -22.60
N LYS A 443 -22.55 -28.21 -22.93
CA LYS A 443 -21.21 -27.87 -22.39
C LYS A 443 -21.31 -27.55 -20.90
N ILE A 444 -20.62 -28.29 -20.06
CA ILE A 444 -20.47 -27.94 -18.64
C ILE A 444 -19.38 -26.87 -18.50
N ALA A 445 -19.67 -25.78 -17.80
CA ALA A 445 -18.70 -24.71 -17.53
C ALA A 445 -18.27 -24.64 -16.06
N GLY A 446 -19.12 -25.10 -15.14
CA GLY A 446 -18.80 -25.15 -13.72
C GLY A 446 -19.68 -26.12 -12.95
N VAL A 447 -19.13 -26.71 -11.90
CA VAL A 447 -19.84 -27.66 -11.02
C VAL A 447 -19.64 -27.24 -9.57
N VAL A 448 -20.73 -27.13 -8.82
CA VAL A 448 -20.73 -26.82 -7.38
C VAL A 448 -21.33 -28.00 -6.62
N GLN A 449 -20.58 -28.54 -5.67
CA GLN A 449 -21.09 -29.51 -4.71
C GLN A 449 -21.49 -28.78 -3.43
N CYS A 450 -22.79 -28.69 -3.19
CA CYS A 450 -23.40 -28.14 -1.98
C CYS A 450 -24.09 -29.21 -1.11
N ALA A 451 -24.24 -30.44 -1.62
CA ALA A 451 -25.02 -31.47 -0.96
C ALA A 451 -24.34 -31.93 0.33
N ALA A 452 -25.04 -31.77 1.45
CA ALA A 452 -24.58 -32.17 2.77
C ALA A 452 -25.70 -32.87 3.54
N VAL A 453 -25.33 -33.84 4.36
CA VAL A 453 -26.20 -34.49 5.35
C VAL A 453 -25.42 -34.54 6.65
N ILE A 454 -26.06 -34.14 7.74
CA ILE A 454 -25.48 -34.16 9.08
C ILE A 454 -26.06 -35.34 9.87
N ARG A 455 -25.17 -36.14 10.46
CA ARG A 455 -25.48 -37.28 11.34
C ARG A 455 -24.48 -37.30 12.48
N ASP A 456 -24.68 -36.40 13.42
CA ASP A 456 -23.79 -36.22 14.55
C ASP A 456 -23.97 -37.36 15.54
N ALA A 457 -22.87 -38.04 15.86
CA ALA A 457 -22.81 -39.10 16.86
C ALA A 457 -21.38 -39.21 17.39
N LEU A 458 -21.22 -39.52 18.68
CA LEU A 458 -19.91 -39.93 19.18
C LEU A 458 -19.42 -41.13 18.37
N PHE A 459 -18.12 -41.17 18.06
CA PHE A 459 -17.58 -42.18 17.14
C PHE A 459 -17.88 -43.61 17.59
N GLU A 460 -17.83 -43.89 18.90
CA GLU A 460 -18.18 -45.18 19.50
C GLU A 460 -19.64 -45.61 19.29
N ASN A 461 -20.55 -44.65 19.12
CA ASN A 461 -21.99 -44.87 18.90
C ASN A 461 -22.41 -44.63 17.44
N MET A 462 -21.46 -44.25 16.57
CA MET A 462 -21.75 -43.91 15.19
C MET A 462 -21.99 -45.18 14.40
N THR A 463 -23.22 -45.37 13.93
CA THR A 463 -23.54 -46.55 13.13
C THR A 463 -22.97 -46.43 11.72
N HIS A 464 -22.81 -47.56 11.03
CA HIS A 464 -22.40 -47.54 9.62
C HIS A 464 -23.41 -46.78 8.72
N ALA A 465 -24.69 -46.79 9.09
CA ALA A 465 -25.72 -46.02 8.39
C ALA A 465 -25.52 -44.51 8.57
N ASP A 466 -25.23 -44.05 9.79
CA ASP A 466 -24.90 -42.65 10.08
C ASP A 466 -23.64 -42.19 9.35
N TRP A 467 -22.62 -43.05 9.32
CA TRP A 467 -21.40 -42.81 8.54
C TRP A 467 -21.72 -42.63 7.07
N THR A 468 -22.38 -43.62 6.46
CA THR A 468 -22.65 -43.64 5.02
C THR A 468 -23.53 -42.46 4.60
N ALA A 469 -24.52 -42.09 5.41
CA ALA A 469 -25.43 -40.99 5.11
C ALA A 469 -24.73 -39.62 5.09
N ALA A 470 -23.84 -39.34 6.05
CA ALA A 470 -23.10 -38.07 6.09
C ALA A 470 -21.91 -38.04 5.13
N PHE A 471 -21.19 -39.17 5.02
CA PHE A 471 -19.99 -39.28 4.20
C PHE A 471 -20.28 -39.33 2.71
N GLY A 472 -21.32 -40.07 2.31
CA GLY A 472 -21.63 -40.39 0.91
C GLY A 472 -21.73 -39.18 -0.01
N PRO A 473 -22.60 -38.18 0.25
CA PRO A 473 -22.79 -37.04 -0.66
C PRO A 473 -21.54 -36.18 -0.85
N LYS A 474 -20.74 -35.98 0.20
CA LYS A 474 -19.55 -35.12 0.20
C LYS A 474 -18.31 -35.83 -0.32
N ALA A 475 -18.16 -37.13 -0.07
CA ALA A 475 -17.02 -37.90 -0.55
C ALA A 475 -17.32 -38.59 -1.89
N VAL A 476 -18.21 -39.59 -1.87
CA VAL A 476 -18.56 -40.40 -3.07
C VAL A 476 -19.21 -39.53 -4.13
N GLY A 477 -20.16 -38.68 -3.74
CA GLY A 477 -20.83 -37.76 -4.65
C GLY A 477 -19.87 -36.76 -5.30
N ALA A 478 -18.95 -36.16 -4.53
CA ALA A 478 -17.96 -35.23 -5.10
C ALA A 478 -17.02 -35.93 -6.09
N ALA A 479 -16.55 -37.15 -5.76
CA ALA A 479 -15.72 -37.94 -6.67
C ALA A 479 -16.46 -38.27 -7.97
N ASN A 480 -17.73 -38.68 -7.89
CA ASN A 480 -18.54 -38.96 -9.07
C ASN A 480 -18.75 -37.71 -9.94
N LEU A 481 -18.99 -36.54 -9.34
CA LEU A 481 -19.15 -35.28 -10.10
C LEU A 481 -17.89 -34.96 -10.92
N VAL A 482 -16.70 -35.10 -10.32
CA VAL A 482 -15.43 -34.91 -11.06
C VAL A 482 -15.28 -35.98 -12.15
N ASN A 483 -15.47 -37.26 -11.81
CA ASN A 483 -15.31 -38.36 -12.75
C ASN A 483 -16.22 -38.25 -13.99
N VAL A 484 -17.46 -37.79 -13.79
CA VAL A 484 -18.45 -37.69 -14.86
C VAL A 484 -18.31 -36.40 -15.66
N PHE A 485 -18.08 -35.26 -15.00
CA PHE A 485 -18.13 -33.95 -15.68
C PHE A 485 -16.76 -33.42 -16.15
N ALA A 486 -15.63 -34.00 -15.73
CA ALA A 486 -14.30 -33.50 -16.11
C ALA A 486 -13.81 -33.89 -17.53
N ARG A 487 -14.68 -34.27 -18.50
CA ARG A 487 -14.24 -34.78 -19.83
C ARG A 487 -14.72 -33.98 -21.04
N GLU A 488 -13.78 -33.24 -21.66
CA GLU A 488 -13.25 -33.39 -23.04
C GLU A 488 -12.02 -32.45 -23.15
N ARG A 489 -10.87 -32.94 -23.63
CA ARG A 489 -9.65 -32.14 -23.78
C ARG A 489 -9.93 -30.92 -24.68
N GLY A 490 -10.06 -29.75 -24.06
CA GLY A 490 -10.23 -28.48 -24.76
C GLY A 490 -11.25 -27.52 -24.14
N ARG A 491 -12.09 -27.95 -23.18
CA ARG A 491 -13.04 -27.09 -22.48
C ARG A 491 -13.22 -27.54 -21.03
N ASP A 492 -12.26 -27.19 -20.16
CA ASP A 492 -12.16 -27.72 -18.79
C ASP A 492 -13.07 -26.94 -17.81
N PRO A 493 -14.16 -27.54 -17.28
CA PRO A 493 -15.02 -26.88 -16.28
C PRO A 493 -14.26 -26.70 -14.96
N TRP A 494 -14.66 -25.69 -14.18
CA TRP A 494 -14.18 -25.54 -12.82
C TRP A 494 -15.09 -26.28 -11.82
N PHE A 495 -14.52 -26.71 -10.70
CA PHE A 495 -15.21 -27.42 -9.62
C PHE A 495 -15.07 -26.65 -8.31
N LEU A 496 -16.18 -26.50 -7.60
CA LEU A 496 -16.22 -25.86 -6.28
C LEU A 496 -16.88 -26.81 -5.29
N PHE A 497 -16.19 -27.13 -4.21
CA PHE A 497 -16.72 -27.95 -3.12
C PHE A 497 -16.99 -27.09 -1.90
N LEU A 498 -18.23 -27.10 -1.41
CA LEU A 498 -18.55 -26.49 -0.13
C LEU A 498 -18.22 -27.47 0.99
N SER A 499 -16.96 -27.45 1.42
CA SER A 499 -16.43 -28.25 2.53
C SER A 499 -16.72 -27.56 3.88
N SER A 500 -16.00 -27.92 4.94
CA SER A 500 -16.17 -27.32 6.26
C SER A 500 -14.87 -27.32 7.04
N ALA A 501 -14.66 -26.24 7.79
CA ALA A 501 -13.57 -26.12 8.75
C ALA A 501 -13.49 -27.29 9.76
N SER A 502 -14.58 -28.05 9.96
CA SER A 502 -14.57 -29.26 10.78
C SER A 502 -13.69 -30.37 10.21
N GLY A 503 -13.41 -30.40 8.90
CA GLY A 503 -12.42 -31.27 8.27
C GLY A 503 -10.98 -30.88 8.60
N VAL A 504 -10.76 -29.63 9.02
CA VAL A 504 -9.45 -29.09 9.41
C VAL A 504 -9.27 -29.26 10.91
N ILE A 505 -10.00 -28.51 11.74
CA ILE A 505 -9.79 -28.48 13.19
C ILE A 505 -10.56 -29.57 13.97
N GLY A 506 -11.46 -30.30 13.29
CA GLY A 506 -12.33 -31.28 13.92
C GLY A 506 -13.55 -30.63 14.59
N ASN A 507 -14.62 -31.41 14.72
CA ASN A 507 -15.74 -31.09 15.61
C ASN A 507 -16.22 -32.36 16.31
N ARG A 508 -16.56 -32.26 17.61
CA ARG A 508 -16.97 -33.41 18.40
C ARG A 508 -18.28 -33.98 17.87
N GLY A 509 -18.34 -35.30 17.72
CA GLY A 509 -19.50 -36.00 17.16
C GLY A 509 -19.61 -35.98 15.64
N GLN A 510 -18.68 -35.31 14.93
CA GLN A 510 -18.75 -35.12 13.47
C GLN A 510 -17.67 -35.92 12.72
N GLY A 511 -17.24 -37.07 13.24
CA GLY A 511 -16.15 -37.87 12.63
C GLY A 511 -16.42 -38.27 11.17
N ASN A 512 -17.65 -38.67 10.86
CA ASN A 512 -18.13 -38.95 9.49
C ASN A 512 -18.10 -37.70 8.59
N TYR A 513 -18.63 -36.57 9.08
CA TYR A 513 -18.73 -35.32 8.33
C TYR A 513 -17.36 -34.70 8.07
N ALA A 514 -16.51 -34.61 9.10
CA ALA A 514 -15.13 -34.13 9.00
C ALA A 514 -14.31 -34.98 8.01
N ALA A 515 -14.43 -36.32 8.08
CA ALA A 515 -13.77 -37.20 7.11
C ALA A 515 -14.25 -36.94 5.67
N ALA A 516 -15.54 -36.67 5.46
CA ALA A 516 -16.09 -36.42 4.14
C ALA A 516 -15.61 -35.08 3.56
N ASN A 517 -15.51 -34.04 4.39
CA ASN A 517 -14.95 -32.74 4.03
C ASN A 517 -13.47 -32.86 3.66
N ALA A 518 -12.67 -33.58 4.45
CA ALA A 518 -11.27 -33.84 4.15
C ALA A 518 -11.05 -34.57 2.81
N VAL A 519 -12.00 -35.41 2.39
CA VAL A 519 -12.00 -36.02 1.05
C VAL A 519 -12.22 -34.96 -0.04
N GLN A 520 -13.13 -34.00 0.14
CA GLN A 520 -13.30 -32.90 -0.81
C GLN A 520 -12.03 -32.06 -0.96
N ASP A 521 -11.31 -31.81 0.14
CA ASP A 521 -10.03 -31.10 0.12
C ASP A 521 -8.96 -31.89 -0.64
N ALA A 522 -8.91 -33.21 -0.44
CA ALA A 522 -8.01 -34.09 -1.17
C ALA A 522 -8.36 -34.17 -2.67
N ILE A 523 -9.65 -34.19 -3.02
CA ILE A 523 -10.12 -34.16 -4.41
C ILE A 523 -9.71 -32.84 -5.07
N ALA A 524 -9.91 -31.69 -4.42
CA ALA A 524 -9.53 -30.39 -4.97
C ALA A 524 -8.02 -30.31 -5.23
N ARG A 525 -7.21 -30.72 -4.25
CA ARG A 525 -5.74 -30.78 -4.39
C ARG A 525 -5.30 -31.73 -5.50
N SER A 526 -5.83 -32.95 -5.56
CA SER A 526 -5.45 -33.93 -6.59
C SER A 526 -5.95 -33.57 -8.00
N SER A 527 -7.10 -32.91 -8.10
CA SER A 527 -7.64 -32.40 -9.37
C SER A 527 -6.75 -31.31 -9.96
N SER A 528 -6.21 -30.42 -9.12
CA SER A 528 -5.23 -29.41 -9.56
C SER A 528 -3.98 -30.03 -10.19
N ILE A 529 -3.53 -31.18 -9.67
CA ILE A 529 -2.39 -31.95 -10.19
C ILE A 529 -2.73 -32.60 -11.54
N ALA A 530 -4.01 -32.87 -11.80
CA ALA A 530 -4.51 -33.45 -13.06
C ALA A 530 -4.97 -32.39 -14.10
N ASN A 531 -4.61 -31.11 -13.91
CA ASN A 531 -5.05 -29.96 -14.72
C ASN A 531 -6.58 -29.70 -14.71
N VAL A 532 -7.29 -30.20 -13.69
CA VAL A 532 -8.70 -29.87 -13.47
C VAL A 532 -8.78 -28.74 -12.44
N ARG A 533 -9.42 -27.63 -12.79
CA ARG A 533 -9.57 -26.47 -11.89
C ARG A 533 -10.57 -26.83 -10.79
N ALA A 534 -10.10 -27.02 -9.57
CA ALA A 534 -10.94 -27.36 -8.43
C ALA A 534 -10.53 -26.61 -7.17
N CYS A 535 -11.51 -26.16 -6.39
CA CYS A 535 -11.30 -25.49 -5.11
C CYS A 535 -12.27 -26.05 -4.06
N SER A 536 -11.75 -26.33 -2.86
CA SER A 536 -12.52 -26.67 -1.66
C SER A 536 -12.59 -25.47 -0.73
N LEU A 537 -13.80 -25.09 -0.31
CA LEU A 537 -14.03 -24.04 0.68
C LEU A 537 -14.35 -24.68 2.02
N ASP A 538 -13.39 -24.72 2.94
CA ASP A 538 -13.58 -25.14 4.32
C ASP A 538 -14.21 -24.00 5.12
N LEU A 539 -15.54 -24.00 5.11
CA LEU A 539 -16.34 -22.96 5.72
C LEU A 539 -16.51 -23.20 7.22
N GLY A 540 -16.28 -22.15 8.01
CA GLY A 540 -16.93 -21.95 9.30
C GLY A 540 -18.41 -21.60 9.14
N PRO A 541 -19.11 -21.24 10.22
CA PRO A 541 -20.51 -20.83 10.15
C PRO A 541 -20.68 -19.60 9.24
N VAL A 542 -21.45 -19.73 8.16
CA VAL A 542 -21.82 -18.56 7.35
C VAL A 542 -23.02 -17.89 8.00
N LEU A 543 -22.85 -16.61 8.36
CA LEU A 543 -23.90 -15.79 8.96
C LEU A 543 -24.91 -15.40 7.86
N GLU A 544 -26.19 -15.28 8.23
CA GLU A 544 -27.28 -14.83 7.35
C GLU A 544 -27.64 -15.75 6.17
N ALA A 545 -26.91 -16.85 5.96
CA ALA A 545 -27.23 -17.89 4.99
C ALA A 545 -26.69 -19.27 5.39
N GLY A 546 -27.43 -20.35 5.13
CA GLY A 546 -26.98 -21.72 5.39
C GLY A 546 -27.87 -22.49 6.35
N MET A 547 -27.33 -23.51 7.02
CA MET A 547 -28.09 -24.40 7.92
C MET A 547 -28.28 -23.85 9.34
N LEU A 548 -27.61 -22.75 9.69
CA LEU A 548 -27.54 -22.18 11.05
C LEU A 548 -28.17 -20.78 11.15
N VAL A 549 -28.95 -20.40 10.15
CA VAL A 549 -29.69 -19.13 10.17
C VAL A 549 -30.69 -19.18 11.34
N ASP A 550 -30.68 -18.14 12.18
CA ASP A 550 -31.52 -17.99 13.38
C ASP A 550 -31.28 -18.99 14.54
N ASP A 551 -30.15 -19.72 14.53
CA ASP A 551 -29.76 -20.65 15.61
C ASP A 551 -28.58 -20.12 16.44
N GLU A 552 -28.82 -19.05 17.20
CA GLU A 552 -27.84 -18.40 18.09
C GLU A 552 -27.25 -19.36 19.13
N ALA A 553 -28.04 -20.32 19.61
CA ALA A 553 -27.57 -21.31 20.59
C ALA A 553 -26.48 -22.22 19.99
N THR A 554 -26.69 -22.71 18.77
CA THR A 554 -25.68 -23.52 18.07
C THR A 554 -24.47 -22.68 17.65
N LEU A 555 -24.67 -21.43 17.23
CA LEU A 555 -23.56 -20.51 16.94
C LEU A 555 -22.68 -20.24 18.16
N GLY A 556 -23.29 -20.09 19.35
CA GLY A 556 -22.57 -19.99 20.62
C GLY A 556 -21.72 -21.23 20.92
N LYS A 557 -22.29 -22.43 20.76
CA LYS A 557 -21.55 -23.70 20.93
C LYS A 557 -20.37 -23.82 19.95
N LEU A 558 -20.58 -23.46 18.68
CA LEU A 558 -19.53 -23.48 17.66
C LEU A 558 -18.41 -22.48 17.96
N ARG A 559 -18.75 -21.29 18.44
CA ARG A 559 -17.76 -20.30 18.91
C ARG A 559 -16.93 -20.83 20.07
N GLY A 560 -17.58 -21.51 21.03
CA GLY A 560 -16.89 -22.22 22.12
C GLY A 560 -15.91 -23.27 21.61
N ALA A 561 -16.25 -23.97 20.52
CA ALA A 561 -15.39 -24.96 19.86
C ALA A 561 -14.32 -24.36 18.93
N GLY A 562 -14.22 -23.03 18.82
CA GLY A 562 -13.22 -22.34 18.00
C GLY A 562 -13.62 -22.10 16.54
N PHE A 563 -14.91 -22.21 16.21
CA PHE A 563 -15.47 -21.82 14.92
C PHE A 563 -16.07 -20.42 14.97
N TYR A 564 -15.70 -19.56 14.02
CA TYR A 564 -16.11 -18.16 13.98
C TYR A 564 -16.97 -17.88 12.75
N GLY A 565 -17.97 -17.03 12.93
CA GLY A 565 -18.91 -16.65 11.90
C GLY A 565 -18.23 -15.89 10.75
N ILE A 566 -18.63 -16.21 9.52
CA ILE A 566 -18.20 -15.58 8.27
C ILE A 566 -19.40 -14.80 7.73
N ARG A 567 -19.22 -13.54 7.32
CA ARG A 567 -20.32 -12.78 6.72
C ARG A 567 -20.71 -13.37 5.37
N HIS A 568 -21.99 -13.26 5.00
CA HIS A 568 -22.47 -13.77 3.71
C HIS A 568 -21.72 -13.17 2.51
N GLN A 569 -21.40 -11.88 2.57
CA GLN A 569 -20.63 -11.19 1.53
C GLN A 569 -19.21 -11.74 1.39
N ASP A 570 -18.53 -12.02 2.51
CA ASP A 570 -17.18 -12.62 2.50
C ASP A 570 -17.21 -14.02 1.89
N PHE A 571 -18.28 -14.78 2.14
CA PHE A 571 -18.51 -16.07 1.49
C PHE A 571 -18.66 -15.94 -0.03
N LEU A 572 -19.48 -15.00 -0.52
CA LEU A 572 -19.62 -14.76 -1.96
C LEU A 572 -18.31 -14.31 -2.61
N GLU A 573 -17.50 -13.53 -1.90
CA GLU A 573 -16.18 -13.13 -2.37
C GLU A 573 -15.23 -14.33 -2.47
N MET A 574 -15.20 -15.22 -1.46
CA MET A 574 -14.43 -16.47 -1.53
C MET A 574 -14.87 -17.35 -2.71
N VAL A 575 -16.17 -17.43 -2.99
CA VAL A 575 -16.71 -18.16 -4.16
C VAL A 575 -16.23 -17.50 -5.46
N SER A 576 -16.31 -16.18 -5.57
CA SER A 576 -15.84 -15.42 -6.72
C SER A 576 -14.36 -15.69 -7.00
N ARG A 577 -13.51 -15.58 -5.97
CA ARG A 577 -12.06 -15.85 -6.07
C ARG A 577 -11.76 -17.30 -6.43
N ALA A 578 -12.46 -18.26 -5.83
CA ALA A 578 -12.30 -19.67 -6.17
C ALA A 578 -12.61 -19.96 -7.65
N ILE A 579 -13.57 -19.26 -8.25
CA ILE A 579 -13.94 -19.41 -9.67
C ILE A 579 -12.95 -18.67 -10.59
N THR A 580 -12.53 -17.46 -10.22
CA THR A 580 -11.58 -16.68 -11.04
C THR A 580 -10.17 -17.28 -10.99
N GLY A 581 -9.83 -17.97 -9.90
CA GLY A 581 -8.54 -18.63 -9.69
C GLY A 581 -7.45 -17.71 -9.17
N GLU A 582 -7.80 -16.48 -8.77
CA GLU A 582 -6.87 -15.47 -8.25
C GLU A 582 -7.41 -14.83 -6.98
N VAL A 583 -6.58 -14.73 -5.93
CA VAL A 583 -6.92 -14.08 -4.67
C VAL A 583 -6.86 -12.56 -4.85
N VAL A 584 -5.76 -12.12 -5.46
CA VAL A 584 -5.47 -10.77 -5.94
C VAL A 584 -4.74 -10.94 -7.29
N PRO A 585 -4.56 -9.89 -8.11
CA PRO A 585 -4.01 -10.07 -9.45
C PRO A 585 -2.64 -10.79 -9.44
N GLY A 586 -2.53 -11.85 -10.24
CA GLY A 586 -1.30 -12.65 -10.37
C GLY A 586 -1.00 -13.57 -9.18
N VAL A 587 -1.83 -13.60 -8.15
CA VAL A 587 -1.68 -14.53 -7.00
C VAL A 587 -2.73 -15.63 -7.12
N PRO A 588 -2.32 -16.87 -7.46
CA PRO A 588 -3.26 -17.95 -7.67
C PRO A 588 -3.97 -18.35 -6.38
N VAL A 589 -5.23 -18.75 -6.51
CA VAL A 589 -6.01 -19.34 -5.41
C VAL A 589 -5.51 -20.75 -5.10
N SER A 590 -5.35 -21.04 -3.81
CA SER A 590 -5.10 -22.40 -3.32
C SER A 590 -6.27 -23.33 -3.64
N ALA A 591 -5.98 -24.60 -3.91
CA ALA A 591 -7.01 -25.63 -4.08
C ALA A 591 -7.86 -25.84 -2.82
N GLN A 592 -7.43 -25.32 -1.66
CA GLN A 592 -8.15 -25.34 -0.40
C GLN A 592 -8.11 -23.96 0.25
N ILE A 593 -9.28 -23.41 0.58
CA ILE A 593 -9.46 -22.15 1.32
C ILE A 593 -10.11 -22.48 2.66
N VAL A 594 -9.46 -22.11 3.76
CA VAL A 594 -9.98 -22.32 5.12
C VAL A 594 -10.44 -21.00 5.71
N SER A 595 -11.63 -21.00 6.31
CA SER A 595 -12.27 -19.81 6.85
C SER A 595 -13.03 -20.10 8.15
N GLY A 596 -13.24 -19.07 8.97
CA GLY A 596 -14.02 -19.21 10.21
C GLY A 596 -13.40 -20.15 11.24
N VAL A 597 -12.07 -20.29 11.25
CA VAL A 597 -11.31 -21.03 12.26
C VAL A 597 -10.62 -20.04 13.19
N GLY A 598 -10.59 -20.34 14.50
CA GLY A 598 -9.90 -19.51 15.48
C GLY A 598 -8.41 -19.36 15.24
N THR A 599 -7.91 -18.14 15.40
CA THR A 599 -6.49 -17.83 15.56
C THR A 599 -6.21 -17.46 17.02
N GLY A 600 -4.94 -17.40 17.42
CA GLY A 600 -4.55 -17.00 18.77
C GLY A 600 -5.14 -15.65 19.19
N GLY A 601 -5.12 -14.66 18.29
CA GLY A 601 -5.77 -13.36 18.51
C GLY A 601 -7.28 -13.46 18.67
N LEU A 602 -7.96 -14.17 17.76
CA LEU A 602 -9.42 -14.34 17.81
C LEU A 602 -9.89 -15.10 19.05
N ILE A 603 -9.15 -16.13 19.45
CA ILE A 603 -9.40 -16.89 20.68
C ILE A 603 -9.22 -15.99 21.89
N ARG A 604 -8.16 -15.18 21.96
CA ARG A 604 -7.97 -14.23 23.08
C ARG A 604 -9.06 -13.17 23.15
N GLN A 605 -9.45 -12.61 22.00
CA GLN A 605 -10.47 -11.56 21.91
C GLN A 605 -11.85 -12.08 22.33
N ASN A 606 -12.23 -13.27 21.87
CA ASN A 606 -13.55 -13.84 22.14
C ASN A 606 -13.60 -14.69 23.41
N ASN A 607 -12.44 -15.00 24.01
CA ASN A 607 -12.26 -15.80 25.21
C ASN A 607 -13.18 -17.05 25.26
N PRO A 608 -13.16 -17.93 24.23
CA PRO A 608 -14.05 -19.09 24.19
C PRO A 608 -13.70 -20.11 25.29
N GLY A 609 -14.63 -21.03 25.56
CA GLY A 609 -14.41 -22.16 26.48
C GLY A 609 -13.47 -23.19 25.87
N ASP A 610 -12.17 -22.89 25.87
CA ASP A 610 -11.06 -23.78 25.53
C ASP A 610 -11.30 -24.70 24.30
N PRO A 611 -11.02 -24.22 23.08
CA PRO A 611 -11.19 -25.04 21.88
C PRO A 611 -10.19 -26.20 21.89
N PHE A 612 -10.69 -27.43 22.05
CA PHE A 612 -9.89 -28.65 22.29
C PHE A 612 -8.74 -28.87 21.29
N TRP A 613 -8.90 -28.45 20.03
CA TRP A 613 -7.90 -28.61 19.00
C TRP A 613 -6.68 -27.70 19.23
N SER A 614 -6.84 -26.54 19.88
CA SER A 614 -5.78 -25.55 20.08
C SER A 614 -4.57 -26.09 20.85
N ARG A 615 -4.75 -27.12 21.68
CA ARG A 615 -3.69 -27.79 22.45
C ARG A 615 -2.89 -28.79 21.62
N THR A 616 -3.36 -29.13 20.41
CA THR A 616 -2.70 -30.10 19.55
C THR A 616 -1.50 -29.45 18.87
N ALA A 617 -0.34 -30.11 18.93
CA ALA A 617 0.91 -29.58 18.35
C ALA A 617 0.77 -29.15 16.88
N LEU A 618 -0.09 -29.84 16.11
CA LEU A 618 -0.43 -29.52 14.72
C LEU A 618 -0.90 -28.07 14.52
N TYR A 619 -1.61 -27.49 15.49
CA TYR A 619 -2.19 -26.13 15.40
C TYR A 619 -1.40 -25.10 16.21
N SER A 620 -0.20 -25.44 16.69
CA SER A 620 0.63 -24.55 17.51
C SER A 620 0.91 -23.20 16.84
N TYR A 621 1.11 -23.17 15.51
CA TYR A 621 1.30 -21.94 14.76
C TYR A 621 0.02 -21.08 14.71
N MET A 622 -1.16 -21.69 14.60
CA MET A 622 -2.42 -20.93 14.58
C MET A 622 -2.65 -20.14 15.88
N ASN A 623 -2.12 -20.63 17.01
CA ASN A 623 -2.18 -19.97 18.31
C ASN A 623 -1.30 -18.71 18.40
N THR A 624 -0.40 -18.46 17.45
CA THR A 624 0.42 -17.24 17.42
C THR A 624 -0.10 -16.20 16.42
N VAL A 625 -0.96 -16.60 15.49
CA VAL A 625 -1.58 -15.71 14.49
C VAL A 625 -2.52 -14.72 15.17
N ASP A 626 -2.51 -13.47 14.69
CA ASP A 626 -3.27 -12.32 15.21
C ASP A 626 -3.01 -11.97 16.68
N VAL A 627 -1.98 -12.55 17.29
CA VAL A 627 -1.56 -12.22 18.65
C VAL A 627 -0.71 -10.95 18.61
N PRO A 628 -1.07 -9.88 19.35
CA PRO A 628 -0.23 -8.69 19.44
C PRO A 628 1.17 -9.07 19.93
N ILE A 629 2.21 -8.57 19.25
CA ILE A 629 3.58 -8.66 19.74
C ILE A 629 3.64 -7.83 21.03
N LYS A 630 3.77 -8.50 22.18
CA LYS A 630 4.04 -7.81 23.44
C LYS A 630 5.43 -7.17 23.33
N ILE A 631 5.48 -5.85 23.19
CA ILE A 631 6.66 -5.07 23.56
C ILE A 631 6.70 -5.13 25.10
N PRO A 632 7.80 -5.56 25.73
CA PRO A 632 7.89 -5.50 27.18
C PRO A 632 7.85 -4.03 27.59
N THR A 633 6.73 -3.59 28.16
CA THR A 633 6.64 -2.34 28.92
C THR A 633 6.56 -2.74 30.38
N ASP A 634 7.32 -2.05 31.24
CA ASP A 634 7.45 -2.33 32.68
C ASP A 634 6.15 -2.13 33.49
N ASP A 635 5.02 -1.82 32.86
CA ASP A 635 3.73 -1.46 33.50
C ASP A 635 2.64 -2.55 33.41
N ASP A 636 2.99 -3.83 33.24
CA ASP A 636 2.01 -4.92 33.04
C ASP A 636 1.40 -5.47 34.36
N ASP A 637 1.41 -4.69 35.46
CA ASP A 637 0.91 -5.10 36.79
C ASP A 637 -0.50 -4.59 37.15
N ASP A 638 -1.16 -3.77 36.31
CA ASP A 638 -2.39 -3.05 36.72
C ASP A 638 -3.61 -3.19 35.79
N ALA A 639 -3.96 -4.43 35.42
CA ALA A 639 -5.26 -4.73 34.81
C ALA A 639 -5.99 -5.86 35.57
N SER A 640 -6.33 -5.60 36.83
CA SER A 640 -7.21 -6.40 37.67
C SER A 640 -8.69 -6.22 37.28
N GLY A 641 -9.05 -6.62 36.07
CA GLY A 641 -10.44 -6.84 35.68
C GLY A 641 -10.76 -8.34 35.77
N GLN A 642 -11.70 -8.71 36.66
CA GLN A 642 -12.23 -10.07 36.90
C GLN A 642 -12.01 -11.05 35.74
N ARG A 643 -10.87 -11.76 35.75
CA ARG A 643 -10.60 -12.90 34.89
C ARG A 643 -10.75 -14.14 35.74
N GLY A 644 -11.52 -15.12 35.26
CA GLY A 644 -11.58 -16.45 35.86
C GLY A 644 -10.19 -17.05 36.02
N MET A 645 -10.05 -18.01 36.94
CA MET A 645 -8.75 -18.61 37.29
C MET A 645 -8.08 -19.16 36.03
N GLY A 646 -7.00 -18.53 35.58
CA GLY A 646 -6.22 -19.02 34.44
C GLY A 646 -5.53 -20.35 34.76
N GLU A 647 -5.20 -21.14 33.74
CA GLU A 647 -4.50 -22.43 33.92
C GLU A 647 -3.21 -22.31 34.76
N ASP A 648 -2.46 -21.22 34.59
CA ASP A 648 -1.23 -20.97 35.35
C ASP A 648 -1.50 -20.67 36.84
N GLU A 649 -2.64 -20.07 37.15
CA GLU A 649 -3.05 -19.79 38.52
C GLU A 649 -3.56 -21.05 39.22
N MET A 650 -4.32 -21.89 38.50
CA MET A 650 -4.72 -23.21 39.00
C MET A 650 -3.51 -24.12 39.23
N LYS A 651 -2.54 -24.17 38.30
CA LYS A 651 -1.29 -24.91 38.47
C LYS A 651 -0.49 -24.44 39.69
N LYS A 652 -0.36 -23.12 39.88
CA LYS A 652 0.30 -22.54 41.06
C LYS A 652 -0.42 -22.90 42.37
N ARG A 653 -1.75 -22.81 42.40
CA ARG A 653 -2.57 -23.15 43.59
C ARG A 653 -2.55 -24.64 43.90
N LEU A 654 -2.58 -25.51 42.90
CA LEU A 654 -2.42 -26.97 43.08
C LEU A 654 -1.00 -27.35 43.50
N ALA A 655 0.03 -26.65 43.01
CA ALA A 655 1.40 -26.86 43.45
C ALA A 655 1.65 -26.41 44.90
N ALA A 656 0.87 -25.43 45.37
CA ALA A 656 0.97 -24.86 46.71
C ALA A 656 0.01 -25.50 47.75
N CYS A 657 -0.89 -26.41 47.33
CA CYS A 657 -1.88 -26.98 48.24
C CYS A 657 -1.26 -27.97 49.23
N GLY A 658 -1.72 -27.93 50.49
CA GLY A 658 -1.16 -28.73 51.58
C GLY A 658 -1.80 -30.11 51.76
N GLY A 659 -2.87 -30.43 51.01
CA GLY A 659 -3.61 -31.68 51.18
C GLY A 659 -4.69 -31.95 50.12
N ARG A 660 -5.25 -33.18 50.14
CA ARG A 660 -6.21 -33.67 49.12
C ARG A 660 -7.53 -32.91 49.10
N ASP A 661 -8.05 -32.49 50.25
CA ASP A 661 -9.33 -31.80 50.33
C ASP A 661 -9.25 -30.38 49.75
N GLU A 662 -8.12 -29.70 49.97
CA GLU A 662 -7.83 -28.41 49.38
C GLU A 662 -7.65 -28.52 47.86
N ALA A 663 -6.94 -29.55 47.40
CA ALA A 663 -6.81 -29.85 45.97
C ALA A 663 -8.17 -30.15 45.31
N ALA A 664 -9.02 -30.93 45.98
CA ALA A 664 -10.37 -31.24 45.50
C ALA A 664 -11.24 -29.98 45.37
N GLY A 665 -11.15 -29.05 46.33
CA GLY A 665 -11.83 -27.76 46.26
C GLY A 665 -11.36 -26.89 45.08
N ILE A 666 -10.05 -26.85 44.83
CA ILE A 666 -9.46 -26.11 43.68
C ILE A 666 -9.92 -26.72 42.35
N ILE A 667 -9.87 -28.05 42.22
CA ILE A 667 -10.31 -28.77 41.01
C ILE A 667 -11.82 -28.58 40.79
N CYS A 668 -12.64 -28.70 41.84
CA CYS A 668 -14.08 -28.53 41.77
C CYS A 668 -14.46 -27.11 41.31
N SER A 669 -13.81 -26.08 41.87
CA SER A 669 -14.00 -24.69 41.42
C SER A 669 -13.63 -24.50 39.94
N GLY A 670 -12.56 -25.17 39.50
CA GLY A 670 -12.18 -25.23 38.09
C GLY A 670 -13.24 -25.84 37.18
N LEU A 671 -13.78 -27.00 37.57
CA LEU A 671 -14.82 -27.72 36.83
C LEU A 671 -16.13 -26.92 36.79
N VAL A 672 -16.49 -26.24 37.88
CA VAL A 672 -17.65 -25.33 37.93
C VAL A 672 -17.49 -24.18 36.94
N GLN A 673 -16.32 -23.53 36.88
CA GLN A 673 -16.05 -22.47 35.90
C GLN A 673 -16.09 -22.99 34.46
N LEU A 674 -15.52 -24.17 34.20
CA LEU A 674 -15.51 -24.80 32.88
C LEU A 674 -16.92 -25.17 32.42
N MET A 675 -17.74 -25.76 33.31
CA MET A 675 -19.14 -26.06 33.05
C MET A 675 -19.96 -24.79 32.80
N ALA A 676 -19.80 -23.76 33.64
CA ALA A 676 -20.52 -22.49 33.49
C ALA A 676 -20.24 -21.87 32.12
N LYS A 677 -18.96 -21.83 31.74
CA LYS A 677 -18.53 -21.32 30.44
C LYS A 677 -19.06 -22.17 29.26
N ALA A 678 -19.02 -23.49 29.36
CA ALA A 678 -19.51 -24.40 28.32
C ALA A 678 -21.04 -24.32 28.12
N MET A 679 -21.76 -23.98 29.19
CA MET A 679 -23.23 -23.88 29.20
C MET A 679 -23.73 -22.44 29.02
N SER A 680 -22.84 -21.45 28.90
CA SER A 680 -23.18 -20.02 28.90
C SER A 680 -23.98 -19.58 30.14
N LEU A 681 -23.63 -20.14 31.30
CA LEU A 681 -24.15 -19.79 32.63
C LEU A 681 -23.07 -19.05 33.44
N LEU A 682 -23.47 -18.38 34.52
CA LEU A 682 -22.55 -17.85 35.53
C LEU A 682 -22.09 -18.98 36.46
N PRO A 683 -20.83 -18.96 36.96
CA PRO A 683 -20.34 -19.97 37.91
C PRO A 683 -21.20 -20.10 39.18
N GLU A 684 -21.83 -19.00 39.59
CA GLU A 684 -22.73 -18.92 40.75
C GLU A 684 -24.05 -19.67 40.53
N GLU A 685 -24.44 -19.91 39.26
CA GLU A 685 -25.64 -20.65 38.88
C GLU A 685 -25.42 -22.17 38.89
N ILE A 686 -24.18 -22.62 39.11
CA ILE A 686 -23.81 -24.04 39.20
C ILE A 686 -23.53 -24.42 40.65
N ASP A 687 -24.48 -25.13 41.24
CA ASP A 687 -24.33 -25.81 42.52
C ASP A 687 -23.56 -27.12 42.33
N ALA A 688 -22.38 -27.17 42.96
CA ALA A 688 -21.40 -28.25 42.87
C ALA A 688 -21.85 -29.58 43.53
N ASP A 689 -22.88 -29.53 44.39
CA ASP A 689 -23.45 -30.72 45.03
C ASP A 689 -24.51 -31.39 44.15
N LYS A 690 -24.87 -30.80 43.00
CA LYS A 690 -25.82 -31.36 42.04
C LYS A 690 -25.12 -32.03 40.87
N ALA A 691 -25.70 -33.15 40.42
CA ALA A 691 -25.22 -33.84 39.23
C ALA A 691 -25.31 -32.93 37.98
N PRO A 692 -24.33 -32.96 37.06
CA PRO A 692 -24.35 -32.17 35.82
C PRO A 692 -25.65 -32.32 35.00
N SER A 693 -26.29 -33.49 35.03
CA SER A 693 -27.57 -33.74 34.37
C SER A 693 -28.71 -32.82 34.84
N ALA A 694 -28.62 -32.27 36.07
CA ALA A 694 -29.61 -31.35 36.62
C ALA A 694 -29.65 -30.00 35.90
N TYR A 695 -28.58 -29.64 35.18
CA TYR A 695 -28.49 -28.39 34.41
C TYR A 695 -28.80 -28.60 32.92
N GLY A 696 -29.24 -29.80 32.53
CA GLY A 696 -29.48 -30.12 31.11
C GLY A 696 -28.19 -30.30 30.31
N VAL A 697 -27.08 -30.67 30.97
CA VAL A 697 -25.83 -31.04 30.31
C VAL A 697 -26.08 -32.20 29.35
N ASP A 698 -25.95 -31.93 28.06
CA ASP A 698 -26.04 -32.96 27.02
C ASP A 698 -24.79 -33.87 27.05
N SER A 699 -24.87 -35.02 26.37
CA SER A 699 -23.76 -35.97 26.34
C SER A 699 -22.47 -35.38 25.75
N LEU A 700 -22.54 -34.30 24.97
CA LEU A 700 -21.39 -33.65 24.34
C LEU A 700 -20.65 -32.74 25.33
N VAL A 701 -21.39 -31.95 26.12
CA VAL A 701 -20.84 -31.10 27.19
C VAL A 701 -20.30 -31.95 28.33
N ALA A 702 -20.98 -33.04 28.71
CA ALA A 702 -20.52 -33.97 29.73
C ALA A 702 -19.14 -34.57 29.39
N VAL A 703 -18.91 -34.93 28.14
CA VAL A 703 -17.62 -35.46 27.66
C VAL A 703 -16.53 -34.40 27.69
N GLY A 704 -16.87 -33.14 27.44
CA GLY A 704 -15.91 -32.02 27.50
C GLY A 704 -15.44 -31.65 28.90
N VAL A 705 -16.27 -31.88 29.91
CA VAL A 705 -15.93 -31.66 31.32
C VAL A 705 -15.15 -32.86 31.89
N ARG A 706 -15.43 -34.06 31.38
CA ARG A 706 -14.79 -35.32 31.83
C ARG A 706 -13.34 -35.47 31.38
N ASN A 707 -13.04 -35.05 30.15
CA ASN A 707 -11.73 -35.21 29.52
C ASN A 707 -10.92 -33.93 29.65
#